data_AF-A0A921ZP28-F1
#
_entry.id   AF-A0A921ZP28-F1
#
_cell.length_a   1.000
_cell.length_b   1.000
_cell.length_c   1.000
_cell.angle_alpha   90.00
_cell.angle_beta   90.00
_cell.angle_gamma   90.00
#
_symmetry.space_group_name_H-M   'P 1'
#
loop_
_entity.id
_entity.type
_entity.pdbx_description
1 polymer ?
#
loop_
_entity_poly.entity_id
_entity_poly.type
_entity_poly.pdbx_seq_one_letter_code
_entity_poly.pdbx_strand_id
1 'polypeptide(L)'
;MFSKKSSKQSLGGGKCKCETGYENVNLVAQPGCAEDDAAVAALPDTWEPKHSGPILKKYLQEREQKHEQLLKNMKEAAAEVNGKIDVMTRNLAEDLLAHIQQNQRNMDNIVDECSEICIPISKEIRTKGLNDIYQCFNHRIDDIVRFKLEALALERERADGLRIILRDHFQKLIDVGHLTPKDLLYDFDQRIYDINQQLLSNCRAYTELEARLRVHADESLVRMRSALNQLSLGVAMINRGRSAQPWLREERLSSRRTTSAVDKNRQSFDPSIKKILGEVEEFEECVSCLVQAYRAAVMKVFTGFSGKLSVLQRDLGSHHAIHDINNSSCEMSDLQQLIERTLRRLSSSVHQKQTSSKDLLAITGADITSMQKSLWSLGECFRVTYTILHDAGHLWDSHMLRLALAQKLTIAAVEDMLTSNDTLELANEMSFNVALEQLRCSSDVDKLQQHFEVIMTMLERTSDLYMQHSQAEIGRLQEFMNLPPYMSRTLLAEFDCFLEKHRRPTLQSVASMTSQPYSGSPKLAQPTALRSPLPRAILQTELQEIALQNWRNGFLESFQSNMSFVPEELQHQAQMWVEERASALHVRYSLKLVSNSIRTERVKAARDARLAELRYHENRLESHLAAVYNLIDALPIEASEFLSLDSQYLYPLCKWISQIQVDMDAMIEPLDPEVRRLKMLSYGPRLAKHRSLFEESLDGAIEQYKRQMEHRIQEGRISNVRFISQIRLFNEGGRYAAPEASKTCAALVKSADALEICANRAMDALNHRRNQLLALADQQLLPLQRVIEDVYKVGGKSQDKKKPLPPKKK
;
A
#
# COMPACT_ATOMS: atom_id res chain seq x y z
N MET A 1 25.95 -2.90 -26.52
CA MET A 1 25.47 -3.62 -27.73
C MET A 1 24.06 -4.14 -27.47
N PHE A 2 23.02 -3.37 -27.82
CA PHE A 2 21.69 -3.89 -28.14
C PHE A 2 21.05 -2.88 -29.09
N SER A 3 20.74 -3.37 -30.29
CA SER A 3 20.41 -2.59 -31.48
C SER A 3 18.93 -2.21 -31.49
N LYS A 4 18.66 -0.90 -31.62
CA LYS A 4 17.33 -0.33 -31.90
C LYS A 4 16.94 -0.68 -33.34
N LYS A 5 15.91 -1.51 -33.53
CA LYS A 5 15.17 -1.59 -34.79
C LYS A 5 14.00 -0.60 -34.75
N SER A 6 14.13 0.51 -35.50
CA SER A 6 13.03 1.42 -35.80
C SER A 6 12.25 0.86 -36.99
N SER A 7 11.00 0.43 -36.77
CA SER A 7 10.04 0.20 -37.85
C SER A 7 9.28 1.49 -38.11
N LYS A 8 9.66 2.22 -39.16
CA LYS A 8 8.80 3.23 -39.79
C LYS A 8 7.69 2.48 -40.55
N GLN A 9 6.50 2.42 -39.98
CA GLN A 9 5.28 2.15 -40.75
C GLN A 9 4.73 3.48 -41.24
N SER A 10 4.77 3.67 -42.56
CA SER A 10 4.05 4.72 -43.26
C SER A 10 2.55 4.44 -43.14
N LEU A 11 1.83 5.31 -42.43
CA LEU A 11 0.37 5.36 -42.48
C LEU A 11 -0.04 5.80 -43.89
N GLY A 12 -0.40 4.82 -44.73
CA GLY A 12 -1.08 5.07 -45.99
C GLY A 12 -2.45 5.65 -45.70
N GLY A 13 -2.76 6.78 -46.31
CA GLY A 13 -4.10 7.38 -46.30
C GLY A 13 -5.09 6.44 -47.00
N GLY A 14 -5.79 5.63 -46.21
CA GLY A 14 -6.97 4.89 -46.67
C GLY A 14 -8.10 5.89 -46.88
N LYS A 15 -8.40 6.21 -48.15
CA LYS A 15 -9.63 6.91 -48.51
C LYS A 15 -10.83 6.10 -48.02
N CYS A 16 -11.70 6.76 -47.25
CA CYS A 16 -12.98 6.20 -46.83
C CYS A 16 -13.83 5.86 -48.08
N LYS A 17 -14.51 4.70 -48.07
CA LYS A 17 -15.28 4.17 -49.21
C LYS A 17 -16.67 4.82 -49.40
N CYS A 18 -16.93 6.00 -48.83
CA CYS A 18 -18.23 6.68 -48.93
C CYS A 18 -18.44 7.45 -50.25
N GLU A 19 -17.44 7.60 -51.11
CA GLU A 19 -17.55 8.45 -52.32
C GLU A 19 -18.03 7.76 -53.62
N THR A 20 -18.41 6.48 -53.60
CA THR A 20 -18.89 5.81 -54.83
C THR A 20 -20.34 5.38 -54.73
N GLY A 21 -21.22 6.26 -55.23
CA GLY A 21 -22.34 5.92 -56.10
C GLY A 21 -23.49 5.09 -55.52
N TYR A 22 -24.62 5.77 -55.31
CA TYR A 22 -25.99 5.28 -55.47
C TYR A 22 -26.23 3.79 -55.17
N GLU A 23 -26.57 3.48 -53.91
CA GLU A 23 -27.70 2.61 -53.62
C GLU A 23 -28.18 2.87 -52.18
N ASN A 24 -29.49 3.07 -52.07
CA ASN A 24 -30.19 3.60 -50.92
C ASN A 24 -30.31 2.53 -49.81
N VAL A 25 -29.19 2.23 -49.14
CA VAL A 25 -29.16 1.38 -47.96
C VAL A 25 -28.80 2.27 -46.77
N ASN A 26 -29.70 2.35 -45.80
CA ASN A 26 -29.48 2.99 -44.50
C ASN A 26 -28.34 2.28 -43.76
N LEU A 27 -27.10 2.58 -44.12
CA LEU A 27 -25.91 2.24 -43.36
C LEU A 27 -25.72 3.35 -42.33
N VAL A 28 -26.11 3.05 -41.09
CA VAL A 28 -25.69 3.82 -39.92
C VAL A 28 -24.16 3.82 -39.93
N ALA A 29 -23.55 5.00 -40.11
CA ALA A 29 -22.10 5.16 -40.12
C ALA A 29 -21.50 4.60 -38.82
N GLN A 30 -20.29 4.02 -38.91
CA GLN A 30 -19.58 3.55 -37.73
C GLN A 30 -19.20 4.74 -36.84
N PRO A 31 -19.43 4.67 -35.51
CA PRO A 31 -19.13 5.76 -34.60
C PRO A 31 -17.62 6.10 -34.60
N GLY A 32 -17.30 7.39 -34.78
CA GLY A 32 -15.94 7.92 -34.76
C GLY A 32 -15.31 8.18 -36.13
N CYS A 33 -16.12 8.29 -37.19
CA CYS A 33 -15.63 8.69 -38.51
C CYS A 33 -15.55 10.23 -38.61
N ALA A 34 -14.72 10.76 -39.53
CA ALA A 34 -14.57 12.20 -39.73
C ALA A 34 -15.88 12.92 -40.15
N GLU A 35 -16.88 12.16 -40.62
CA GLU A 35 -18.22 12.68 -40.93
C GLU A 35 -19.04 12.93 -39.66
N ASP A 36 -18.76 12.26 -38.53
CA ASP A 36 -19.41 12.52 -37.24
C ASP A 36 -19.00 13.89 -36.68
N ASP A 37 -17.70 14.24 -36.75
CA ASP A 37 -17.21 15.55 -36.33
C ASP A 37 -17.78 16.67 -37.22
N ALA A 38 -17.90 16.42 -38.52
CA ALA A 38 -18.54 17.35 -39.46
C ALA A 38 -20.06 17.46 -39.22
N ALA A 39 -20.74 16.38 -38.86
CA ALA A 39 -22.17 16.36 -38.54
C ALA A 39 -22.48 17.07 -37.21
N VAL A 40 -21.61 16.92 -36.21
CA VAL A 40 -21.70 17.63 -34.92
C VAL A 40 -21.37 19.11 -35.11
N ALA A 41 -20.37 19.46 -35.93
CA ALA A 41 -20.04 20.84 -36.27
C ALA A 41 -21.11 21.52 -37.15
N ALA A 42 -21.94 20.75 -37.86
CA ALA A 42 -23.06 21.25 -38.66
C ALA A 42 -24.34 21.49 -37.84
N LEU A 43 -24.36 21.13 -36.55
CA LEU A 43 -25.48 21.47 -35.68
C LEU A 43 -25.48 22.98 -35.40
N PRO A 44 -26.62 23.68 -35.54
CA PRO A 44 -26.71 25.10 -35.20
C PRO A 44 -26.32 25.33 -33.73
N ASP A 45 -25.60 26.42 -33.43
CA ASP A 45 -25.23 26.80 -32.05
C ASP A 45 -26.44 26.98 -31.11
N THR A 46 -27.65 27.09 -31.68
CA THR A 46 -28.95 27.19 -31.00
C THR A 46 -29.77 25.90 -31.01
N TRP A 47 -29.15 24.74 -31.27
CA TRP A 47 -29.85 23.45 -31.26
C TRP A 47 -30.33 23.11 -29.84
N GLU A 48 -31.59 23.43 -29.56
CA GLU A 48 -32.30 22.86 -28.41
C GLU A 48 -32.68 21.41 -28.76
N PRO A 49 -32.24 20.41 -27.96
CA PRO A 49 -32.65 19.04 -28.18
C PRO A 49 -34.18 18.98 -28.16
N LYS A 50 -34.80 18.73 -29.30
CA LYS A 50 -36.25 18.47 -29.36
C LYS A 50 -36.52 17.38 -28.33
N HIS A 51 -37.33 17.72 -27.32
CA HIS A 51 -37.63 16.86 -26.18
C HIS A 51 -37.63 15.40 -26.57
N SER A 52 -36.76 14.60 -25.93
CA SER A 52 -36.61 13.17 -26.16
C SER A 52 -38.00 12.55 -26.33
N GLY A 53 -38.35 12.16 -27.56
CA GLY A 53 -39.67 11.60 -27.85
C GLY A 53 -39.95 10.40 -26.94
N PRO A 54 -41.23 10.03 -26.74
CA PRO A 54 -41.61 8.93 -25.84
C PRO A 54 -40.88 7.62 -26.14
N ILE A 55 -40.46 7.41 -27.40
CA ILE A 55 -39.67 6.25 -27.85
C ILE A 55 -38.23 6.29 -27.27
N LEU A 56 -37.52 7.41 -27.39
CA LEU A 56 -36.15 7.54 -26.86
C LEU A 56 -36.16 7.47 -25.33
N LYS A 57 -37.16 8.08 -24.67
CA LYS A 57 -37.32 7.98 -23.22
C LYS A 57 -37.55 6.53 -22.78
N LYS A 58 -38.41 5.77 -23.49
CA LYS A 58 -38.64 4.34 -23.23
C LYS A 58 -37.37 3.51 -23.46
N TYR A 59 -36.59 3.83 -24.48
CA TYR A 59 -35.31 3.17 -24.78
C TYR A 59 -34.26 3.41 -23.69
N LEU A 60 -34.08 4.66 -23.24
CA LEU A 60 -33.15 5.00 -22.16
C LEU A 60 -33.57 4.34 -20.84
N GLN A 61 -34.87 4.31 -20.55
CA GLN A 61 -35.42 3.63 -19.37
C GLN A 61 -35.21 2.10 -19.45
N GLU A 62 -35.33 1.49 -20.63
CA GLU A 62 -35.02 0.07 -20.81
C GLU A 62 -33.53 -0.23 -20.60
N ARG A 63 -32.63 0.65 -21.06
CA ARG A 63 -31.18 0.54 -20.79
C ARG A 63 -30.86 0.69 -19.31
N GLU A 64 -31.47 1.65 -18.63
CA GLU A 64 -31.34 1.85 -17.19
C GLU A 64 -31.79 0.60 -16.42
N GLN A 65 -32.97 0.06 -16.72
CA GLN A 65 -33.47 -1.18 -16.10
C GLN A 65 -32.55 -2.37 -16.35
N LYS A 66 -32.02 -2.52 -17.57
CA LYS A 66 -31.03 -3.57 -17.88
C LYS A 66 -29.73 -3.38 -17.10
N HIS A 67 -29.27 -2.14 -16.96
CA HIS A 67 -28.08 -1.80 -16.18
C HIS A 67 -28.27 -2.15 -14.70
N GLU A 68 -29.38 -1.73 -14.09
CA GLU A 68 -29.71 -2.05 -12.70
C GLU A 68 -29.86 -3.56 -12.47
N GLN A 69 -30.51 -4.27 -13.39
CA GLN A 69 -30.64 -5.73 -13.32
C GLN A 69 -29.28 -6.42 -13.39
N LEU A 70 -28.36 -5.96 -14.24
CA LEU A 70 -26.99 -6.50 -14.31
C LEU A 70 -26.20 -6.22 -13.03
N LEU A 71 -26.33 -5.03 -12.43
CA LEU A 71 -25.72 -4.71 -11.14
C LEU A 71 -26.28 -5.59 -10.02
N LYS A 72 -27.58 -5.91 -10.05
CA LYS A 72 -28.21 -6.83 -9.11
C LYS A 72 -27.68 -8.26 -9.28
N ASN A 73 -27.64 -8.77 -10.51
CA ASN A 73 -27.09 -10.09 -10.82
C ASN A 73 -25.62 -10.21 -10.38
N MET A 74 -24.82 -9.15 -10.59
CA MET A 74 -23.42 -9.10 -10.14
C MET A 74 -23.30 -9.21 -8.62
N LYS A 75 -24.16 -8.50 -7.87
CA LYS A 75 -24.19 -8.57 -6.39
C LYS A 75 -24.59 -9.96 -5.90
N GLU A 76 -25.59 -10.58 -6.55
CA GLU A 76 -26.03 -11.95 -6.23
C GLU A 76 -24.92 -12.98 -6.48
N ALA A 77 -24.24 -12.89 -7.63
CA ALA A 77 -23.10 -13.76 -7.94
C ALA A 77 -21.93 -13.57 -6.96
N ALA A 78 -21.62 -12.33 -6.58
CA ALA A 78 -20.60 -12.05 -5.56
C ALA A 78 -20.98 -12.62 -4.19
N ALA A 79 -22.27 -12.53 -3.81
CA ALA A 79 -22.78 -13.12 -2.58
C ALA A 79 -22.70 -14.65 -2.58
N GLU A 80 -22.93 -15.30 -3.73
CA GLU A 80 -22.76 -16.75 -3.90
C GLU A 80 -21.31 -17.20 -3.68
N VAL A 81 -20.35 -16.51 -4.30
CA VAL A 81 -18.90 -16.79 -4.09
C VAL A 81 -18.53 -16.61 -2.62
N ASN A 82 -18.94 -15.49 -2.00
CA ASN A 82 -18.68 -15.24 -0.59
C ASN A 82 -19.29 -16.32 0.29
N GLY A 83 -20.56 -16.69 0.07
CA GLY A 83 -21.26 -17.72 0.83
C GLY A 83 -20.60 -19.10 0.74
N LYS A 84 -20.16 -19.51 -0.46
CA LYS A 84 -19.42 -20.78 -0.65
C LYS A 84 -18.14 -20.79 0.17
N ILE A 85 -17.34 -19.74 0.07
CA ILE A 85 -16.05 -19.65 0.78
C ILE A 85 -16.27 -19.54 2.30
N ASP A 86 -17.28 -18.81 2.75
CA ASP A 86 -17.61 -18.70 4.18
C ASP A 86 -18.00 -20.05 4.80
N VAL A 87 -18.72 -20.90 4.05
CA VAL A 87 -19.03 -22.27 4.49
C VAL A 87 -17.75 -23.12 4.59
N MET A 88 -16.86 -23.05 3.59
CA MET A 88 -15.60 -23.79 3.62
C MET A 88 -14.69 -23.35 4.79
N THR A 89 -14.55 -22.04 5.00
CA THR A 89 -13.82 -21.48 6.13
C THR A 89 -14.42 -21.91 7.47
N ARG A 90 -15.76 -21.96 7.58
CA ARG A 90 -16.43 -22.42 8.79
C ARG A 90 -16.12 -23.89 9.08
N ASN A 91 -16.17 -24.75 8.06
CA ASN A 91 -15.83 -26.17 8.22
C ASN A 91 -14.37 -26.34 8.68
N LEU A 92 -13.42 -25.61 8.08
CA LEU A 92 -12.01 -25.61 8.53
C LEU A 92 -11.86 -25.19 10.00
N ALA A 93 -12.63 -24.19 10.44
CA ALA A 93 -12.60 -23.72 11.82
C ALA A 93 -13.21 -24.74 12.80
N GLU A 94 -14.29 -25.42 12.41
CA GLU A 94 -14.92 -26.50 13.18
C GLU A 94 -13.99 -27.71 13.30
N ASP A 95 -13.31 -28.10 12.22
CA ASP A 95 -12.32 -29.18 12.21
C ASP A 95 -11.13 -28.86 13.14
N LEU A 96 -10.58 -27.64 13.04
CA LEU A 96 -9.52 -27.19 13.95
C LEU A 96 -9.97 -27.22 15.41
N LEU A 97 -11.20 -26.77 15.69
CA LEU A 97 -11.75 -26.78 17.04
C LEU A 97 -11.86 -28.22 17.60
N ALA A 98 -12.33 -29.16 16.78
CA ALA A 98 -12.39 -30.57 17.15
C ALA A 98 -11.00 -31.15 17.45
N HIS A 99 -10.00 -30.81 16.62
CA HIS A 99 -8.61 -31.21 16.83
C HIS A 99 -8.02 -30.63 18.11
N ILE A 100 -8.24 -29.34 18.38
CA ILE A 100 -7.80 -28.68 19.62
C ILE A 100 -8.43 -29.36 20.85
N GLN A 101 -9.71 -29.67 20.80
CA GLN A 101 -10.41 -30.36 21.90
C GLN A 101 -9.88 -31.78 22.10
N GLN A 102 -9.64 -32.53 21.03
CA GLN A 102 -9.09 -33.87 21.12
C GLN A 102 -7.66 -33.85 21.68
N ASN A 103 -6.84 -32.92 21.20
CA ASN A 103 -5.48 -32.73 21.67
C ASN A 103 -5.44 -32.37 23.16
N GLN A 104 -6.35 -31.50 23.60
CA GLN A 104 -6.53 -31.16 25.01
C GLN A 104 -6.88 -32.39 25.85
N ARG A 105 -7.84 -33.21 25.41
CA ARG A 105 -8.19 -34.48 26.09
C ARG A 105 -7.02 -35.45 26.15
N ASN A 106 -6.20 -35.53 25.10
CA ASN A 106 -5.01 -36.37 25.11
C ASN A 106 -4.00 -35.90 26.16
N MET A 107 -3.76 -34.58 26.27
CA MET A 107 -2.90 -34.02 27.33
C MET A 107 -3.46 -34.29 28.73
N ASP A 108 -4.77 -34.11 28.91
CA ASP A 108 -5.45 -34.40 30.18
C ASP A 108 -5.31 -35.89 30.56
N ASN A 109 -5.55 -36.80 29.61
CA ASN A 109 -5.38 -38.25 29.81
C ASN A 109 -3.94 -38.61 30.22
N ILE A 110 -2.92 -38.00 29.62
CA ILE A 110 -1.51 -38.23 30.02
C ILE A 110 -1.28 -37.83 31.48
N VAL A 111 -1.86 -36.70 31.91
CA VAL A 111 -1.77 -36.25 33.30
C VAL A 111 -2.53 -37.19 34.23
N ASP A 112 -3.72 -37.65 33.83
CA ASP A 112 -4.55 -38.57 34.60
C ASP A 112 -3.89 -39.95 34.75
N GLU A 113 -3.33 -40.51 33.68
CA GLU A 113 -2.53 -41.75 33.69
C GLU A 113 -1.34 -41.64 34.66
N CYS A 114 -0.69 -40.47 34.71
CA CYS A 114 0.36 -40.21 35.69
C CYS A 114 -0.18 -40.11 37.12
N SER A 115 -1.44 -39.70 37.31
CA SER A 115 -2.06 -39.48 38.62
C SER A 115 -2.61 -40.75 39.28
N GLU A 116 -2.94 -41.79 38.50
CA GLU A 116 -3.41 -43.09 39.01
C GLU A 116 -2.33 -43.86 39.77
N ILE A 117 -1.06 -43.48 39.58
CA ILE A 117 0.08 -44.00 40.33
C ILE A 117 0.03 -43.36 41.72
N CYS A 118 -0.50 -44.07 42.72
CA CYS A 118 -0.70 -43.63 44.12
C CYS A 118 0.58 -43.24 44.91
N ILE A 119 1.70 -43.04 44.24
CA ILE A 119 3.02 -42.71 44.80
C ILE A 119 3.53 -41.48 44.04
N PRO A 120 4.29 -40.54 44.67
CA PRO A 120 4.93 -39.45 43.93
C PRO A 120 5.59 -39.98 42.66
N ILE A 121 5.19 -39.44 41.51
CA ILE A 121 5.65 -39.99 40.22
C ILE A 121 7.17 -39.88 40.12
N SER A 122 7.80 -40.95 39.67
CA SER A 122 9.25 -40.96 39.47
C SER A 122 9.66 -39.90 38.44
N LYS A 123 10.91 -39.44 38.52
CA LYS A 123 11.45 -38.44 37.57
C LYS A 123 11.30 -38.92 36.12
N GLU A 124 11.42 -40.22 35.89
CA GLU A 124 11.38 -40.87 34.59
C GLU A 124 9.96 -40.86 34.00
N ILE A 125 8.95 -41.23 34.80
CA ILE A 125 7.53 -41.16 34.41
C ILE A 125 7.16 -39.71 34.10
N ARG A 126 7.58 -38.74 34.93
CA ARG A 126 7.37 -37.32 34.68
C ARG A 126 8.01 -36.87 33.36
N THR A 127 9.27 -37.24 33.10
CA THR A 127 9.95 -36.85 31.86
C THR A 127 9.28 -37.45 30.62
N LYS A 128 8.78 -38.69 30.74
CA LYS A 128 8.02 -39.34 29.66
C LYS A 128 6.70 -38.60 29.41
N GLY A 129 5.88 -38.39 30.44
CA GLY A 129 4.61 -37.67 30.29
C GLY A 129 4.80 -36.24 29.77
N LEU A 130 5.86 -35.55 30.18
CA LEU A 130 6.21 -34.23 29.66
C LEU A 130 6.59 -34.29 28.17
N ASN A 131 7.37 -35.29 27.73
CA ASN A 131 7.67 -35.48 26.31
C ASN A 131 6.40 -35.78 25.49
N ASP A 132 5.51 -36.62 26.01
CA ASP A 132 4.25 -36.97 25.34
C ASP A 132 3.34 -35.72 25.23
N ILE A 133 3.29 -34.87 26.26
CA ILE A 133 2.59 -33.58 26.23
C ILE A 133 3.22 -32.62 25.21
N TYR A 134 4.55 -32.56 25.10
CA TYR A 134 5.21 -31.76 24.06
C TYR A 134 4.89 -32.26 22.65
N GLN A 135 4.78 -33.57 22.45
CA GLN A 135 4.33 -34.12 21.17
C GLN A 135 2.90 -33.69 20.85
N CYS A 136 1.97 -33.75 21.81
CA CYS A 136 0.61 -33.24 21.61
C CYS A 136 0.63 -31.73 21.30
N PHE A 137 1.40 -30.94 22.04
CA PHE A 137 1.54 -29.50 21.81
C PHE A 137 2.04 -29.19 20.39
N ASN A 138 3.09 -29.85 19.93
CA ASN A 138 3.63 -29.63 18.58
C ASN A 138 2.60 -29.96 17.49
N HIS A 139 1.88 -31.08 17.61
CA HIS A 139 0.79 -31.41 16.68
C HIS A 139 -0.30 -30.34 16.67
N ARG A 140 -0.61 -29.74 17.82
CA ARG A 140 -1.59 -28.64 17.90
C ARG A 140 -1.08 -27.38 17.20
N ILE A 141 0.21 -27.05 17.33
CA ILE A 141 0.82 -25.93 16.61
C ILE A 141 0.76 -26.17 15.10
N ASP A 142 1.09 -27.38 14.65
CA ASP A 142 1.02 -27.76 13.22
C ASP A 142 -0.41 -27.62 12.67
N ASP A 143 -1.42 -28.08 13.42
CA ASP A 143 -2.83 -27.94 13.05
C ASP A 143 -3.27 -26.47 12.95
N ILE A 144 -2.81 -25.60 13.88
CA ILE A 144 -3.07 -24.15 13.85
C ILE A 144 -2.44 -23.50 12.61
N VAL A 145 -1.19 -23.86 12.29
CA VAL A 145 -0.48 -23.34 11.11
C VAL A 145 -1.16 -23.81 9.82
N ARG A 146 -1.54 -25.09 9.75
CA ARG A 146 -2.26 -25.66 8.60
C ARG A 146 -3.58 -24.93 8.35
N PHE A 147 -4.38 -24.70 9.38
CA PHE A 147 -5.63 -23.94 9.28
C PHE A 147 -5.42 -22.56 8.65
N LYS A 148 -4.41 -21.80 9.10
CA LYS A 148 -4.13 -20.48 8.52
C LYS A 148 -3.77 -20.57 7.04
N LEU A 149 -2.92 -21.52 6.66
CA LEU A 149 -2.50 -21.68 5.26
C LEU A 149 -3.69 -22.01 4.36
N GLU A 150 -4.58 -22.91 4.81
CA GLU A 150 -5.79 -23.29 4.08
C GLU A 150 -6.82 -22.15 4.02
N ALA A 151 -7.02 -21.41 5.12
CA ALA A 151 -7.89 -20.23 5.13
C ALA A 151 -7.39 -19.12 4.19
N LEU A 152 -6.07 -18.88 4.14
CA LEU A 152 -5.48 -17.93 3.18
C LEU A 152 -5.60 -18.41 1.73
N ALA A 153 -5.57 -19.72 1.48
CA ALA A 153 -5.82 -20.28 0.15
C ALA A 153 -7.28 -20.07 -0.28
N LEU A 154 -8.25 -20.23 0.64
CA LEU A 154 -9.66 -19.93 0.39
C LEU A 154 -9.91 -18.45 0.09
N GLU A 155 -9.21 -17.51 0.74
CA GLU A 155 -9.32 -16.08 0.40
C GLU A 155 -8.72 -15.75 -0.98
N ARG A 156 -7.73 -16.52 -1.45
CA ARG A 156 -7.26 -16.41 -2.85
C ARG A 156 -8.31 -16.91 -3.84
N GLU A 157 -8.96 -18.04 -3.55
CA GLU A 157 -10.09 -18.54 -4.37
C GLU A 157 -11.23 -17.52 -4.41
N ARG A 158 -11.54 -16.88 -3.28
CA ARG A 158 -12.52 -15.78 -3.22
C ARG A 158 -12.13 -14.62 -4.12
N ALA A 159 -10.89 -14.14 -4.02
CA ALA A 159 -10.40 -13.02 -4.82
C ALA A 159 -10.48 -13.33 -6.32
N ASP A 160 -10.12 -14.55 -6.73
CA ASP A 160 -10.21 -14.99 -8.12
C ASP A 160 -11.67 -15.07 -8.61
N GLY A 161 -12.57 -15.65 -7.81
CA GLY A 161 -14.00 -15.71 -8.12
C GLY A 161 -14.62 -14.32 -8.30
N LEU A 162 -14.34 -13.39 -7.38
CA LEU A 162 -14.83 -12.01 -7.45
C LEU A 162 -14.25 -11.26 -8.65
N ARG A 163 -12.97 -11.46 -8.98
CA ARG A 163 -12.32 -10.86 -10.15
C ARG A 163 -12.97 -11.29 -11.46
N ILE A 164 -13.31 -12.58 -11.61
CA ILE A 164 -14.01 -13.08 -12.79
C ILE A 164 -15.39 -12.43 -12.91
N ILE A 165 -16.15 -12.38 -11.82
CA ILE A 165 -17.48 -11.76 -11.78
C ILE A 165 -17.41 -10.28 -12.19
N LEU A 166 -16.47 -9.52 -11.61
CA LEU A 166 -16.31 -8.09 -11.93
C LEU A 166 -15.98 -7.89 -13.41
N ARG A 167 -15.00 -8.62 -13.95
CA ARG A 167 -14.61 -8.50 -15.36
C ARG A 167 -15.78 -8.81 -16.29
N ASP A 168 -16.49 -9.89 -16.05
CA ASP A 168 -17.56 -10.36 -16.94
C ASP A 168 -18.79 -9.43 -16.89
N HIS A 169 -19.09 -8.84 -15.73
CA HIS A 169 -20.19 -7.87 -15.61
C HIS A 169 -19.80 -6.48 -16.09
N PHE A 170 -18.54 -6.06 -15.93
CA PHE A 170 -18.04 -4.80 -16.46
C PHE A 170 -18.24 -4.73 -17.98
N GLN A 171 -17.87 -5.79 -18.70
CA GLN A 171 -18.07 -5.86 -20.15
C GLN A 171 -19.55 -5.78 -20.53
N LYS A 172 -20.43 -6.53 -19.85
CA LYS A 172 -21.88 -6.49 -20.09
C LYS A 172 -22.47 -5.09 -19.82
N LEU A 173 -21.97 -4.38 -18.82
CA LEU A 173 -22.43 -3.03 -18.48
C LEU A 173 -21.96 -1.99 -19.51
N ILE A 174 -20.76 -2.14 -20.07
CA ILE A 174 -20.29 -1.35 -21.22
C ILE A 174 -21.23 -1.58 -22.41
N ASP A 175 -21.58 -2.82 -22.71
CA ASP A 175 -22.44 -3.18 -23.85
C ASP A 175 -23.86 -2.59 -23.71
N VAL A 176 -24.37 -2.44 -22.48
CA VAL A 176 -25.65 -1.75 -22.22
C VAL A 176 -25.56 -0.25 -22.49
N GLY A 177 -24.41 0.37 -22.19
CA GLY A 177 -24.14 1.79 -22.48
C GLY A 177 -25.14 2.76 -21.84
N HIS A 178 -25.54 2.49 -20.59
CA HIS A 178 -26.38 3.41 -19.79
C HIS A 178 -25.54 4.50 -19.11
N LEU A 179 -24.40 4.12 -18.51
CA LEU A 179 -23.40 5.04 -17.95
C LEU A 179 -22.24 5.21 -18.94
N THR A 180 -21.53 6.33 -18.84
CA THR A 180 -20.29 6.50 -19.62
C THR A 180 -19.22 5.53 -19.12
N PRO A 181 -18.28 5.08 -19.98
CA PRO A 181 -17.20 4.19 -19.55
C PRO A 181 -16.39 4.75 -18.37
N LYS A 182 -16.25 6.09 -18.28
CA LYS A 182 -15.56 6.77 -17.19
C LYS A 182 -16.30 6.62 -15.85
N ASP A 183 -17.61 6.82 -15.84
CA ASP A 183 -18.42 6.69 -14.62
C ASP A 183 -18.48 5.22 -14.17
N LEU A 184 -18.57 4.29 -15.13
CA LEU A 184 -18.52 2.86 -14.86
C LEU A 184 -17.17 2.43 -14.25
N LEU A 185 -16.06 2.97 -14.76
CA LEU A 185 -14.73 2.72 -14.17
C LEU A 185 -14.64 3.23 -12.74
N TYR A 186 -15.15 4.42 -12.45
CA TYR A 186 -15.17 4.97 -11.10
C TYR A 186 -15.96 4.08 -10.12
N ASP A 187 -17.15 3.64 -10.53
CA ASP A 187 -17.97 2.73 -9.73
C ASP A 187 -17.29 1.37 -9.48
N PHE A 188 -16.54 0.86 -10.46
CA PHE A 188 -15.80 -0.39 -10.33
C PHE A 188 -14.55 -0.24 -9.47
N ASP A 189 -13.82 0.88 -9.58
CA ASP A 189 -12.68 1.19 -8.72
C ASP A 189 -13.11 1.21 -7.25
N GLN A 190 -14.25 1.83 -6.94
CA GLN A 190 -14.79 1.84 -5.58
C GLN A 190 -15.12 0.42 -5.09
N ARG A 191 -15.72 -0.43 -5.93
CA ARG A 191 -16.05 -1.82 -5.55
C ARG A 191 -14.81 -2.69 -5.38
N ILE A 192 -13.82 -2.53 -6.27
CA ILE A 192 -12.52 -3.20 -6.16
C ILE A 192 -11.85 -2.79 -4.85
N TYR A 193 -11.90 -1.51 -4.51
CA TYR A 193 -11.41 -1.01 -3.23
C TYR A 193 -12.10 -1.69 -2.04
N ASP A 194 -13.43 -1.74 -2.02
CA ASP A 194 -14.20 -2.37 -0.93
C ASP A 194 -13.88 -3.87 -0.79
N ILE A 195 -13.76 -4.60 -1.90
CA ILE A 195 -13.37 -6.02 -1.92
C ILE A 195 -11.95 -6.20 -1.38
N ASN A 196 -11.00 -5.37 -1.82
CA ASN A 196 -9.63 -5.44 -1.34
C ASN A 196 -9.53 -5.16 0.16
N GLN A 197 -10.30 -4.21 0.68
CA GLN A 197 -10.38 -3.94 2.12
C GLN A 197 -10.92 -5.15 2.88
N GLN A 198 -11.96 -5.80 2.38
CA GLN A 198 -12.51 -7.01 2.99
C GLN A 198 -11.50 -8.17 3.01
N LEU A 199 -10.84 -8.46 1.87
CA LEU A 199 -9.83 -9.52 1.78
C LEU A 199 -8.65 -9.28 2.72
N LEU A 200 -8.15 -8.04 2.79
CA LEU A 200 -7.08 -7.66 3.71
C LEU A 200 -7.50 -7.80 5.18
N SER A 201 -8.73 -7.39 5.50
CA SER A 201 -9.30 -7.54 6.85
C SER A 201 -9.34 -9.01 7.27
N ASN A 202 -9.82 -9.90 6.39
CA ASN A 202 -9.88 -11.33 6.67
C ASN A 202 -8.49 -11.96 6.84
N CYS A 203 -7.53 -11.64 5.96
CA CYS A 203 -6.16 -12.12 6.07
C CYS A 203 -5.52 -11.71 7.42
N ARG A 204 -5.79 -10.49 7.88
CA ARG A 204 -5.36 -10.02 9.21
C ARG A 204 -6.04 -10.80 10.33
N ALA A 205 -7.35 -11.03 10.22
CA ALA A 205 -8.12 -11.79 11.21
C ALA A 205 -7.58 -13.22 11.37
N TYR A 206 -7.23 -13.93 10.29
CA TYR A 206 -6.64 -15.27 10.38
C TYR A 206 -5.26 -15.26 11.05
N THR A 207 -4.44 -14.26 10.74
CA THR A 207 -3.11 -14.12 11.36
C THR A 207 -3.22 -13.79 12.85
N GLU A 208 -4.19 -12.97 13.24
CA GLU A 208 -4.45 -12.67 14.65
C GLU A 208 -5.03 -13.88 15.39
N LEU A 209 -5.94 -14.61 14.76
CA LEU A 209 -6.51 -15.83 15.32
C LEU A 209 -5.42 -16.90 15.57
N GLU A 210 -4.51 -17.10 14.61
CA GLU A 210 -3.33 -17.97 14.78
C GLU A 210 -2.53 -17.58 16.03
N ALA A 211 -2.16 -16.29 16.16
CA ALA A 211 -1.39 -15.81 17.29
C ALA A 211 -2.11 -16.04 18.63
N ARG A 212 -3.41 -15.77 18.70
CA ARG A 212 -4.22 -16.03 19.91
C ARG A 212 -4.30 -17.53 20.24
N LEU A 213 -4.45 -18.38 19.24
CA LEU A 213 -4.50 -19.84 19.43
C LEU A 213 -3.16 -20.41 19.90
N ARG A 214 -2.03 -19.87 19.42
CA ARG A 214 -0.68 -20.22 19.91
C ARG A 214 -0.53 -19.85 21.39
N VAL A 215 -0.90 -18.64 21.79
CA VAL A 215 -0.88 -18.22 23.20
C VAL A 215 -1.73 -19.15 24.07
N HIS A 216 -2.93 -19.52 23.62
CA HIS A 216 -3.76 -20.49 24.34
C HIS A 216 -3.10 -21.88 24.43
N ALA A 217 -2.38 -22.32 23.38
CA ALA A 217 -1.65 -23.57 23.40
C ALA A 217 -0.51 -23.52 24.45
N ASP A 218 0.23 -22.41 24.52
CA ASP A 218 1.29 -22.19 25.50
C ASP A 218 0.75 -22.21 26.94
N GLU A 219 -0.37 -21.53 27.19
CA GLU A 219 -1.05 -21.54 28.50
C GLU A 219 -1.47 -22.98 28.90
N SER A 220 -1.96 -23.75 27.93
CA SER A 220 -2.35 -25.15 28.14
C SER A 220 -1.12 -26.00 28.49
N LEU A 221 -0.01 -25.83 27.77
CA LEU A 221 1.26 -26.51 28.03
C LEU A 221 1.80 -26.18 29.43
N VAL A 222 1.81 -24.90 29.82
CA VAL A 222 2.25 -24.46 31.15
C VAL A 222 1.39 -25.09 32.25
N ARG A 223 0.06 -25.13 32.05
CA ARG A 223 -0.89 -25.76 32.98
C ARG A 223 -0.57 -27.26 33.15
N MET A 224 -0.37 -27.98 32.04
CA MET A 224 -0.05 -29.41 32.06
C MET A 224 1.29 -29.70 32.73
N ARG A 225 2.32 -28.91 32.41
CA ARG A 225 3.62 -29.00 33.05
C ARG A 225 3.52 -28.76 34.56
N SER A 226 2.72 -27.78 34.98
CA SER A 226 2.46 -27.52 36.40
C SER A 226 1.76 -28.71 37.08
N ALA A 227 0.75 -29.30 36.44
CA ALA A 227 0.05 -30.48 36.96
C ALA A 227 0.99 -31.67 37.17
N LEU A 228 1.82 -32.01 36.16
CA LEU A 228 2.85 -33.05 36.29
C LEU A 228 3.87 -32.75 37.39
N ASN A 229 4.28 -31.48 37.54
CA ASN A 229 5.19 -31.09 38.61
C ASN A 229 4.56 -31.27 39.99
N GLN A 230 3.26 -30.95 40.15
CA GLN A 230 2.53 -31.14 41.41
C GLN A 230 2.38 -32.62 41.77
N LEU A 231 2.14 -33.49 40.79
CA LEU A 231 2.13 -34.94 40.97
C LEU A 231 3.51 -35.46 41.41
N SER A 232 4.59 -34.95 40.82
CA SER A 232 5.97 -35.34 41.16
C SER A 232 6.39 -34.92 42.58
N LEU A 233 5.87 -33.80 43.08
CA LEU A 233 6.11 -33.32 44.44
C LEU A 233 5.22 -34.03 45.49
N GLY A 234 4.31 -34.93 45.09
CA GLY A 234 3.35 -35.57 46.00
C GLY A 234 2.30 -34.62 46.59
N VAL A 235 2.23 -33.37 46.11
CA VAL A 235 1.35 -32.31 46.65
C VAL A 235 -0.13 -32.63 46.40
N ALA A 236 -0.44 -33.38 45.33
CA ALA A 236 -1.80 -33.82 45.03
C ALA A 236 -2.41 -34.74 46.11
N MET A 237 -1.59 -35.43 46.91
CA MET A 237 -2.06 -36.37 47.95
C MET A 237 -2.54 -35.67 49.23
N ILE A 238 -2.05 -34.47 49.53
CA ILE A 238 -2.37 -33.76 50.79
C ILE A 238 -3.77 -33.11 50.73
N ASN A 239 -4.30 -32.85 49.52
CA ASN A 239 -5.59 -32.17 49.35
C ASN A 239 -6.80 -33.10 49.16
N ARG A 240 -6.63 -34.42 49.04
CA ARG A 240 -7.77 -35.37 48.95
C ARG A 240 -8.44 -35.68 50.30
N GLY A 241 -7.93 -35.14 51.42
CA GLY A 241 -8.48 -35.34 52.77
C GLY A 241 -9.26 -34.16 53.36
N ARG A 242 -9.43 -33.03 52.66
CA ARG A 242 -10.23 -31.89 53.16
C ARG A 242 -11.28 -31.48 52.15
N SER A 243 -12.51 -31.93 52.40
CA SER A 243 -13.71 -31.37 51.81
C SER A 243 -13.81 -29.86 52.08
N ALA A 244 -14.46 -29.16 51.14
CA ALA A 244 -15.06 -27.83 51.24
C ALA A 244 -14.15 -26.61 51.02
N GLN A 245 -14.07 -26.15 49.77
CA GLN A 245 -14.22 -24.73 49.42
C GLN A 245 -14.93 -24.62 48.06
N PRO A 246 -16.08 -23.93 47.98
CA PRO A 246 -16.84 -23.71 46.75
C PRO A 246 -16.44 -22.36 46.14
N TRP A 247 -15.48 -22.35 45.20
CA TRP A 247 -15.18 -21.15 44.40
C TRP A 247 -15.02 -21.53 42.93
N LEU A 248 -16.15 -21.85 42.31
CA LEU A 248 -16.29 -21.99 40.86
C LEU A 248 -17.61 -21.36 40.44
N ARG A 249 -17.70 -20.03 40.56
CA ARG A 249 -18.69 -19.18 39.89
C ARG A 249 -18.32 -17.71 40.06
N GLU A 250 -17.56 -17.17 39.11
CA GLU A 250 -17.74 -15.79 38.60
C GLU A 250 -16.84 -15.55 37.38
N GLU A 251 -17.07 -16.33 36.34
CA GLU A 251 -16.62 -16.05 34.99
C GLU A 251 -17.71 -15.23 34.29
N ARG A 252 -17.79 -13.93 34.64
CA ARG A 252 -18.54 -12.86 33.96
C ARG A 252 -18.47 -11.61 34.83
N LEU A 253 -17.42 -10.78 34.69
CA LEU A 253 -17.47 -9.34 35.03
C LEU A 253 -16.21 -8.52 34.62
N SER A 254 -15.23 -9.09 33.91
CA SER A 254 -14.03 -8.33 33.51
C SER A 254 -14.14 -7.57 32.17
N SER A 255 -15.29 -7.57 31.48
CA SER A 255 -15.46 -6.89 30.19
C SER A 255 -16.09 -5.48 30.25
N ARG A 256 -16.13 -4.81 31.41
CA ARG A 256 -16.68 -3.43 31.48
C ARG A 256 -16.02 -2.59 32.57
N ARG A 257 -14.92 -1.93 32.22
CA ARG A 257 -14.55 -0.53 32.59
C ARG A 257 -13.09 -0.24 32.25
N THR A 258 -12.84 0.15 31.01
CA THR A 258 -11.78 1.11 30.63
C THR A 258 -12.16 1.77 29.31
N THR A 259 -13.26 2.52 29.34
CA THR A 259 -13.51 3.62 28.40
C THR A 259 -13.56 4.90 29.23
N SER A 260 -12.40 5.53 29.43
CA SER A 260 -12.28 6.99 29.42
C SER A 260 -10.81 7.41 29.42
N ALA A 261 -10.41 8.08 28.34
CA ALA A 261 -9.32 9.04 28.25
C ALA A 261 -7.87 8.53 28.43
N VAL A 262 -7.33 7.89 27.39
CA VAL A 262 -6.04 8.31 26.81
C VAL A 262 -6.16 8.18 25.30
N ASP A 263 -6.42 9.32 24.67
CA ASP A 263 -6.31 9.55 23.25
C ASP A 263 -4.91 10.14 23.02
N LYS A 264 -4.05 9.42 22.28
CA LYS A 264 -3.03 9.91 21.32
C LYS A 264 -1.94 8.87 21.05
N ASN A 265 -1.81 8.55 19.77
CA ASN A 265 -0.68 7.90 19.10
C ASN A 265 -0.34 6.46 19.49
N ARG A 266 -0.99 5.50 18.82
CA ARG A 266 -0.37 4.22 18.48
C ARG A 266 -0.17 4.15 16.97
N GLN A 267 1.02 4.54 16.56
CA GLN A 267 1.54 4.30 15.23
C GLN A 267 1.62 2.79 14.98
N SER A 268 1.27 2.42 13.76
CA SER A 268 1.38 1.10 13.17
C SER A 268 2.80 0.56 13.31
N PHE A 269 2.96 -0.60 13.94
CA PHE A 269 4.17 -1.40 13.78
C PHE A 269 4.25 -1.90 12.34
N ASP A 270 5.38 -1.60 11.70
CA ASP A 270 5.73 -1.91 10.32
C ASP A 270 5.79 -3.45 10.11
N PRO A 271 5.15 -4.01 9.06
CA PRO A 271 5.23 -5.44 8.70
C PRO A 271 6.64 -6.00 8.49
N SER A 272 7.66 -5.14 8.36
CA SER A 272 9.09 -5.53 8.29
C SER A 272 9.60 -6.23 9.57
N ILE A 273 9.12 -5.85 10.75
CA ILE A 273 9.62 -6.35 12.06
C ILE A 273 9.27 -7.82 12.30
N LYS A 274 8.14 -8.29 11.75
CA LYS A 274 7.71 -9.70 11.90
C LYS A 274 8.53 -10.68 11.06
N LYS A 275 9.16 -10.22 9.97
CA LYS A 275 9.94 -11.09 9.10
C LYS A 275 11.32 -11.42 9.70
N ILE A 276 11.90 -10.46 10.41
CA ILE A 276 13.20 -10.61 11.07
C ILE A 276 13.11 -11.42 12.37
N LEU A 277 12.01 -11.29 13.13
CA LEU A 277 11.78 -12.15 14.31
C LEU A 277 11.54 -13.62 13.94
N GLY A 278 10.96 -13.88 12.76
CA GLY A 278 10.84 -15.25 12.23
C GLY A 278 12.20 -15.89 11.90
N GLU A 279 13.18 -15.12 11.43
CA GLU A 279 14.53 -15.63 11.13
C GLU A 279 15.35 -15.94 12.41
N VAL A 280 15.06 -15.25 13.53
CA VAL A 280 15.65 -15.56 14.85
C VAL A 280 15.05 -16.84 15.43
N GLU A 281 13.74 -17.06 15.25
CA GLU A 281 13.08 -18.31 15.62
C GLU A 281 13.61 -19.49 14.77
N GLU A 282 13.82 -19.31 13.46
CA GLU A 282 14.44 -20.31 12.58
C GLU A 282 15.90 -20.62 12.98
N PHE A 283 16.66 -19.63 13.44
CA PHE A 283 18.02 -19.84 13.96
C PHE A 283 18.02 -20.57 15.30
N GLU A 284 17.13 -20.22 16.23
CA GLU A 284 16.94 -20.97 17.49
C GLU A 284 16.51 -22.41 17.22
N GLU A 285 15.67 -22.64 16.21
CA GLU A 285 15.21 -23.96 15.79
C GLU A 285 16.34 -24.77 15.15
N CYS A 286 17.22 -24.13 14.38
CA CYS A 286 18.40 -24.75 13.78
C CYS A 286 19.46 -25.12 14.83
N VAL A 287 19.72 -24.23 15.80
CA VAL A 287 20.59 -24.50 16.96
C VAL A 287 20.01 -25.62 17.82
N SER A 288 18.70 -25.60 18.07
CA SER A 288 17.98 -26.67 18.78
C SER A 288 18.09 -28.01 18.06
N CYS A 289 17.95 -28.03 16.73
CA CYS A 289 18.14 -29.23 15.89
C CYS A 289 19.57 -29.75 15.95
N LEU A 290 20.58 -28.88 15.95
CA LEU A 290 22.00 -29.27 15.98
C LEU A 290 22.39 -29.83 17.37
N VAL A 291 21.88 -29.20 18.43
CA VAL A 291 21.99 -29.70 19.82
C VAL A 291 21.26 -31.03 19.98
N GLN A 292 20.07 -31.19 19.39
CA GLN A 292 19.32 -32.45 19.40
C GLN A 292 20.04 -33.54 18.60
N ALA A 293 20.61 -33.22 17.44
CA ALA A 293 21.38 -34.17 16.63
C ALA A 293 22.66 -34.61 17.34
N TYR A 294 23.37 -33.69 17.99
CA TYR A 294 24.53 -34.01 18.82
C TYR A 294 24.14 -34.86 20.04
N ARG A 295 23.08 -34.48 20.75
CA ARG A 295 22.52 -35.25 21.88
C ARG A 295 22.06 -36.63 21.43
N ALA A 296 21.43 -36.75 20.26
CA ALA A 296 21.00 -38.01 19.68
C ALA A 296 22.20 -38.87 19.25
N ALA A 297 23.26 -38.28 18.69
CA ALA A 297 24.49 -38.99 18.35
C ALA A 297 25.21 -39.53 19.59
N VAL A 298 25.34 -38.69 20.64
CA VAL A 298 25.86 -39.10 21.95
C VAL A 298 24.99 -40.20 22.54
N MET A 299 23.67 -40.02 22.59
CA MET A 299 22.73 -41.04 23.06
C MET A 299 22.77 -42.31 22.22
N LYS A 300 23.00 -42.25 20.91
CA LYS A 300 23.13 -43.42 20.01
C LYS A 300 24.41 -44.20 20.28
N VAL A 301 25.51 -43.52 20.59
CA VAL A 301 26.76 -44.15 21.03
C VAL A 301 26.55 -44.82 22.39
N PHE A 302 25.92 -44.13 23.34
CA PHE A 302 25.64 -44.67 24.68
C PHE A 302 24.58 -45.78 24.69
N THR A 303 23.54 -45.72 23.85
CA THR A 303 22.52 -46.77 23.70
C THR A 303 23.02 -47.95 22.88
N GLY A 304 23.87 -47.71 21.88
CA GLY A 304 24.58 -48.78 21.19
C GLY A 304 25.55 -49.51 22.12
N PHE A 305 26.15 -48.79 23.06
CA PHE A 305 27.02 -49.36 24.09
C PHE A 305 26.23 -50.05 25.21
N SER A 306 25.14 -49.45 25.70
CA SER A 306 24.25 -50.08 26.68
C SER A 306 23.59 -51.33 26.10
N GLY A 307 23.19 -51.30 24.82
CA GLY A 307 22.70 -52.46 24.10
C GLY A 307 23.76 -53.56 23.97
N LYS A 308 25.03 -53.21 23.75
CA LYS A 308 26.15 -54.17 23.80
C LYS A 308 26.39 -54.72 25.20
N LEU A 309 26.21 -53.92 26.25
CA LEU A 309 26.21 -54.37 27.65
C LEU A 309 25.01 -55.26 27.96
N SER A 310 23.83 -54.98 27.41
CA SER A 310 22.63 -55.81 27.53
C SER A 310 22.78 -57.13 26.76
N VAL A 311 23.49 -57.12 25.62
CA VAL A 311 23.89 -58.33 24.90
C VAL A 311 24.91 -59.12 25.71
N LEU A 312 25.93 -58.46 26.30
CA LEU A 312 26.87 -59.10 27.22
C LEU A 312 26.16 -59.68 28.46
N GLN A 313 25.16 -58.98 29.00
CA GLN A 313 24.30 -59.43 30.09
C GLN A 313 23.42 -60.62 29.68
N ARG A 314 22.92 -60.64 28.43
CA ARG A 314 22.16 -61.75 27.86
C ARG A 314 23.04 -62.96 27.56
N ASP A 315 24.28 -62.74 27.15
CA ASP A 315 25.30 -63.78 26.91
C ASP A 315 25.82 -64.36 28.24
N LEU A 316 25.88 -63.55 29.30
CA LEU A 316 26.17 -64.01 30.66
C LEU A 316 24.94 -64.68 31.32
N GLY A 317 23.72 -64.29 30.93
CA GLY A 317 22.45 -64.83 31.43
C GLY A 317 21.95 -66.09 30.71
N SER A 318 22.48 -66.42 29.53
CA SER A 318 22.03 -67.55 28.71
C SER A 318 22.44 -68.93 29.24
N HIS A 319 23.06 -69.00 30.43
CA HIS A 319 23.29 -70.27 31.10
C HIS A 319 22.25 -70.71 32.12
N HIS A 320 21.23 -69.93 32.48
CA HIS A 320 20.08 -70.44 33.26
C HIS A 320 18.79 -69.70 32.87
N ALA A 321 17.88 -70.43 32.22
CA ALA A 321 16.51 -69.98 32.01
C ALA A 321 15.76 -69.93 33.35
N ILE A 322 15.08 -68.81 33.63
CA ILE A 322 13.63 -68.72 34.00
C ILE A 322 13.32 -67.29 34.52
N HIS A 323 12.41 -66.64 33.79
CA HIS A 323 11.42 -65.58 34.08
C HIS A 323 11.75 -64.18 34.64
N ASP A 324 11.24 -63.21 33.86
CA ASP A 324 10.59 -61.92 34.16
C ASP A 324 11.27 -60.87 35.02
N ILE A 325 11.86 -59.87 34.36
CA ILE A 325 11.70 -58.44 34.71
C ILE A 325 11.76 -57.62 33.41
N ASN A 326 10.61 -57.10 32.96
CA ASN A 326 10.53 -56.09 31.90
C ASN A 326 10.39 -54.70 32.54
N ASN A 327 11.18 -53.77 32.01
CA ASN A 327 11.03 -52.31 32.08
C ASN A 327 11.06 -51.63 33.46
N SER A 328 12.27 -51.30 33.90
CA SER A 328 12.53 -50.04 34.62
C SER A 328 13.85 -49.45 34.13
N SER A 329 13.85 -48.15 33.89
CA SER A 329 15.07 -47.36 33.69
C SER A 329 15.95 -47.50 34.93
N CYS A 330 17.23 -47.75 34.66
CA CYS A 330 18.19 -48.16 35.67
C CYS A 330 18.66 -46.93 36.44
N GLU A 331 18.01 -46.60 37.56
CA GLU A 331 18.62 -45.70 38.54
C GLU A 331 19.92 -46.35 39.04
N MET A 332 20.95 -45.55 39.35
CA MET A 332 22.27 -46.05 39.80
C MET A 332 22.17 -47.00 41.02
N SER A 333 21.16 -46.81 41.85
CA SER A 333 20.76 -47.73 42.93
C SER A 333 20.44 -49.14 42.41
N ASP A 334 19.76 -49.24 41.28
CA ASP A 334 19.31 -50.51 40.70
C ASP A 334 20.44 -51.26 40.02
N LEU A 335 21.40 -50.56 39.40
CA LEU A 335 22.62 -51.21 38.88
C LEU A 335 23.45 -51.79 40.04
N GLN A 336 23.55 -51.06 41.14
CA GLN A 336 24.28 -51.49 42.33
C GLN A 336 23.56 -52.66 43.03
N GLN A 337 22.22 -52.62 43.12
CA GLN A 337 21.41 -53.75 43.60
C GLN A 337 21.44 -54.95 42.65
N LEU A 338 21.51 -54.75 41.34
CA LEU A 338 21.60 -55.82 40.35
C LEU A 338 22.98 -56.50 40.43
N ILE A 339 24.07 -55.72 40.59
CA ILE A 339 25.42 -56.24 40.83
C ILE A 339 25.47 -57.01 42.15
N GLU A 340 24.90 -56.48 43.24
CA GLU A 340 24.84 -57.19 44.55
C GLU A 340 23.96 -58.44 44.53
N ARG A 341 22.80 -58.42 43.85
CA ARG A 341 21.93 -59.60 43.69
C ARG A 341 22.60 -60.70 42.87
N THR A 342 23.30 -60.33 41.81
CA THR A 342 24.03 -61.27 40.95
C THR A 342 25.23 -61.85 41.69
N LEU A 343 25.92 -61.04 42.50
CA LEU A 343 27.00 -61.45 43.41
C LEU A 343 26.54 -62.44 44.50
N ARG A 344 25.42 -62.15 45.20
CA ARG A 344 24.89 -63.07 46.23
C ARG A 344 24.50 -64.42 45.65
N ARG A 345 23.98 -64.44 44.41
CA ARG A 345 23.56 -65.67 43.74
C ARG A 345 24.72 -66.48 43.15
N LEU A 346 25.76 -65.82 42.63
CA LEU A 346 27.00 -66.49 42.22
C LEU A 346 27.73 -67.10 43.42
N SER A 347 27.73 -66.41 44.58
CA SER A 347 28.28 -66.94 45.83
C SER A 347 27.51 -68.16 46.35
N SER A 348 26.17 -68.17 46.25
CA SER A 348 25.33 -69.30 46.69
C SER A 348 25.33 -70.49 45.72
N SER A 349 25.49 -70.27 44.42
CA SER A 349 25.47 -71.33 43.39
C SER A 349 26.72 -72.23 43.38
N VAL A 350 27.83 -71.81 43.99
CA VAL A 350 29.09 -72.58 43.96
C VAL A 350 29.19 -73.64 45.08
N HIS A 351 28.16 -73.77 45.92
CA HIS A 351 28.16 -74.73 47.04
C HIS A 351 27.75 -76.17 46.68
N GLN A 352 27.53 -76.50 45.39
CA GLN A 352 27.12 -77.84 44.96
C GLN A 352 28.02 -78.39 43.83
N LYS A 353 29.25 -78.80 44.17
CA LYS A 353 29.92 -80.00 43.64
C LYS A 353 31.34 -80.15 44.23
N GLN A 354 31.56 -81.27 44.92
CA GLN A 354 32.85 -81.68 45.47
C GLN A 354 33.85 -82.02 44.37
N THR A 355 34.74 -81.09 44.05
CA THR A 355 36.13 -81.29 43.62
C THR A 355 36.90 -80.06 44.13
N SER A 356 38.07 -80.24 44.75
CA SER A 356 38.83 -79.28 45.59
C SER A 356 38.38 -77.81 45.48
N SER A 357 37.30 -77.51 46.20
CA SER A 357 36.44 -76.34 45.98
C SER A 357 37.10 -75.02 46.39
N LYS A 358 38.16 -75.05 47.21
CA LYS A 358 38.82 -73.82 47.70
C LYS A 358 39.59 -73.06 46.61
N ASP A 359 40.31 -73.75 45.72
CA ASP A 359 41.13 -73.09 44.71
C ASP A 359 40.30 -72.59 43.52
N LEU A 360 39.23 -73.32 43.15
CA LEU A 360 38.35 -72.94 42.04
C LEU A 360 37.39 -71.79 42.43
N LEU A 361 36.93 -71.73 43.68
CA LEU A 361 36.22 -70.57 44.27
C LEU A 361 37.12 -69.34 44.40
N ALA A 362 38.40 -69.54 44.77
CA ALA A 362 39.35 -68.45 44.87
C ALA A 362 39.67 -67.84 43.49
N ILE A 363 39.87 -68.68 42.46
CA ILE A 363 40.13 -68.23 41.08
C ILE A 363 38.90 -67.55 40.48
N THR A 364 37.72 -68.16 40.57
CA THR A 364 36.47 -67.54 40.05
C THR A 364 36.05 -66.28 40.81
N GLY A 365 36.27 -66.24 42.14
CA GLY A 365 36.04 -65.04 42.95
C GLY A 365 37.00 -63.89 42.61
N ALA A 366 38.28 -64.19 42.37
CA ALA A 366 39.27 -63.21 41.94
C ALA A 366 38.95 -62.65 40.54
N ASP A 367 38.55 -63.51 39.60
CA ASP A 367 38.19 -63.10 38.25
C ASP A 367 36.88 -62.27 38.24
N ILE A 368 35.87 -62.63 39.04
CA ILE A 368 34.65 -61.82 39.19
C ILE A 368 34.99 -60.45 39.78
N THR A 369 35.84 -60.40 40.80
CA THR A 369 36.29 -59.14 41.42
C THR A 369 37.10 -58.30 40.42
N SER A 370 37.93 -58.93 39.58
CA SER A 370 38.68 -58.27 38.51
C SER A 370 37.74 -57.70 37.44
N MET A 371 36.72 -58.44 37.01
CA MET A 371 35.69 -57.95 36.09
C MET A 371 34.89 -56.79 36.67
N GLN A 372 34.55 -56.84 37.95
CA GLN A 372 33.87 -55.73 38.62
C GLN A 372 34.74 -54.48 38.68
N LYS A 373 36.02 -54.62 39.00
CA LYS A 373 36.97 -53.51 38.97
C LYS A 373 37.12 -52.93 37.57
N SER A 374 37.22 -53.79 36.54
CA SER A 374 37.34 -53.35 35.14
C SER A 374 36.07 -52.65 34.63
N LEU A 375 34.88 -53.17 34.92
CA LEU A 375 33.61 -52.53 34.57
C LEU A 375 33.40 -51.20 35.30
N TRP A 376 33.78 -51.13 36.57
CA TRP A 376 33.73 -49.90 37.36
C TRP A 376 34.70 -48.84 36.80
N SER A 377 35.93 -49.25 36.46
CA SER A 377 36.94 -48.40 35.81
C SER A 377 36.44 -47.86 34.47
N LEU A 378 35.84 -48.72 33.64
CA LEU A 378 35.25 -48.32 32.37
C LEU A 378 34.07 -47.33 32.56
N GLY A 379 33.19 -47.59 33.53
CA GLY A 379 32.09 -46.69 33.87
C GLY A 379 32.57 -45.30 34.32
N GLU A 380 33.64 -45.25 35.11
CA GLU A 380 34.28 -44.00 35.53
C GLU A 380 34.93 -43.27 34.34
N CYS A 381 35.57 -44.01 33.43
CA CYS A 381 36.12 -43.46 32.18
C CYS A 381 35.03 -42.82 31.31
N PHE A 382 33.86 -43.45 31.19
CA PHE A 382 32.70 -42.87 30.51
C PHE A 382 32.19 -41.62 31.20
N ARG A 383 32.06 -41.64 32.54
CA ARG A 383 31.61 -40.48 33.31
C ARG A 383 32.51 -39.27 33.08
N VAL A 384 33.82 -39.47 33.15
CA VAL A 384 34.82 -38.42 32.88
C VAL A 384 34.70 -37.92 31.43
N THR A 385 34.59 -38.82 30.46
CA THR A 385 34.45 -38.46 29.04
C THR A 385 33.17 -37.65 28.78
N TYR A 386 32.04 -38.06 29.37
CA TYR A 386 30.79 -37.32 29.33
C TYR A 386 30.93 -35.94 29.94
N THR A 387 31.54 -35.82 31.13
CA THR A 387 31.76 -34.52 31.78
C THR A 387 32.59 -33.59 30.91
N ILE A 388 33.64 -34.08 30.25
CA ILE A 388 34.45 -33.29 29.32
C ILE A 388 33.61 -32.75 28.17
N LEU A 389 32.83 -33.60 27.50
CA LEU A 389 32.01 -33.19 26.37
C LEU A 389 30.86 -32.26 26.76
N HIS A 390 30.24 -32.54 27.90
CA HIS A 390 29.21 -31.71 28.48
C HIS A 390 29.75 -30.32 28.80
N ASP A 391 30.88 -30.25 29.53
CA ASP A 391 31.52 -28.98 29.87
C ASP A 391 31.97 -28.21 28.62
N ALA A 392 32.52 -28.89 27.61
CA ALA A 392 32.90 -28.26 26.33
C ALA A 392 31.70 -27.63 25.60
N GLY A 393 30.52 -28.29 25.63
CA GLY A 393 29.28 -27.75 25.07
C GLY A 393 28.84 -26.45 25.73
N HIS A 394 28.89 -26.38 27.07
CA HIS A 394 28.46 -25.19 27.83
C HIS A 394 29.31 -23.94 27.57
N LEU A 395 30.57 -24.10 27.14
CA LEU A 395 31.42 -22.97 26.73
C LEU A 395 30.83 -22.26 25.50
N TRP A 396 30.34 -23.05 24.54
CA TRP A 396 29.69 -22.53 23.35
C TRP A 396 28.34 -21.90 23.66
N ASP A 397 27.52 -22.52 24.52
CA ASP A 397 26.22 -21.96 24.92
C ASP A 397 26.38 -20.55 25.53
N SER A 398 27.37 -20.38 26.41
CA SER A 398 27.67 -19.10 27.05
C SER A 398 28.17 -18.06 26.04
N HIS A 399 28.97 -18.47 25.04
CA HIS A 399 29.42 -17.61 23.96
C HIS A 399 28.28 -17.18 23.03
N MET A 400 27.47 -18.14 22.57
CA MET A 400 26.32 -17.87 21.69
C MET A 400 25.32 -16.93 22.33
N LEU A 401 25.07 -17.06 23.64
CA LEU A 401 24.21 -16.13 24.37
C LEU A 401 24.78 -14.70 24.39
N ARG A 402 26.09 -14.53 24.60
CA ARG A 402 26.74 -13.21 24.57
C ARG A 402 26.70 -12.59 23.17
N LEU A 403 26.93 -13.40 22.13
CA LEU A 403 26.87 -12.96 20.74
C LEU A 403 25.45 -12.51 20.38
N ALA A 404 24.43 -13.32 20.70
CA ALA A 404 23.03 -13.00 20.46
C ALA A 404 22.59 -11.72 21.18
N LEU A 405 23.01 -11.54 22.45
CA LEU A 405 22.73 -10.32 23.20
C LEU A 405 23.38 -9.09 22.55
N ALA A 406 24.63 -9.20 22.11
CA ALA A 406 25.32 -8.11 21.42
C ALA A 406 24.64 -7.75 20.10
N GLN A 407 24.29 -8.74 19.27
CA GLN A 407 23.55 -8.55 18.03
C GLN A 407 22.21 -7.84 18.30
N LYS A 408 21.47 -8.29 19.33
CA LYS A 408 20.20 -7.68 19.73
C LYS A 408 20.36 -6.22 20.17
N LEU A 409 21.38 -5.90 20.95
CA LEU A 409 21.66 -4.53 21.38
C LEU A 409 22.07 -3.63 20.21
N THR A 410 22.88 -4.14 19.26
CA THR A 410 23.23 -3.40 18.04
C THR A 410 21.99 -3.15 17.19
N ILE A 411 21.15 -4.16 16.96
CA ILE A 411 19.89 -4.01 16.21
C ILE A 411 19.00 -2.96 16.87
N ALA A 412 18.77 -3.05 18.18
CA ALA A 412 17.95 -2.08 18.91
C ALA A 412 18.49 -0.64 18.75
N ALA A 413 19.81 -0.44 18.81
CA ALA A 413 20.41 0.87 18.61
C ALA A 413 20.24 1.40 17.17
N VAL A 414 20.28 0.52 16.16
CA VAL A 414 19.97 0.89 14.77
C VAL A 414 18.49 1.22 14.63
N GLU A 415 17.58 0.45 15.25
CA GLU A 415 16.13 0.72 15.25
C GLU A 415 15.77 2.06 15.90
N ASP A 416 16.42 2.42 17.01
CA ASP A 416 16.25 3.74 17.64
C ASP A 416 16.66 4.87 16.68
N MET A 417 17.75 4.69 15.92
CA MET A 417 18.14 5.65 14.88
C MET A 417 17.14 5.70 13.73
N LEU A 418 16.66 4.55 13.26
CA LEU A 418 15.66 4.47 12.19
C LEU A 418 14.38 5.19 12.57
N THR A 419 13.87 4.95 13.79
CA THR A 419 12.66 5.61 14.28
C THR A 419 12.84 7.12 14.42
N SER A 420 13.98 7.56 14.96
CA SER A 420 14.33 8.98 15.02
C SER A 420 14.35 9.61 13.61
N ASN A 421 15.03 8.98 12.65
CA ASN A 421 15.12 9.45 11.28
C ASN A 421 13.74 9.52 10.60
N ASP A 422 12.90 8.49 10.76
CA ASP A 422 11.56 8.45 10.17
C ASP A 422 10.65 9.54 10.78
N THR A 423 10.80 9.89 12.07
CA THR A 423 10.05 11.02 12.66
C THR A 423 10.46 12.37 12.08
N LEU A 424 11.75 12.58 11.82
CA LEU A 424 12.26 13.79 11.17
C LEU A 424 11.78 13.87 9.72
N GLU A 425 11.74 12.75 9.01
CA GLU A 425 11.19 12.66 7.66
C GLU A 425 9.71 13.02 7.62
N LEU A 426 8.90 12.50 8.56
CA LEU A 426 7.48 12.84 8.66
C LEU A 426 7.24 14.34 8.92
N ALA A 427 8.10 14.97 9.73
CA ALA A 427 8.03 16.41 9.95
C ALA A 427 8.30 17.20 8.65
N ASN A 428 9.29 16.78 7.87
CA ASN A 428 9.61 17.40 6.57
C ASN A 428 8.48 17.23 5.54
N GLU A 429 7.75 16.11 5.56
CA GLU A 429 6.61 15.87 4.67
C GLU A 429 5.49 16.90 4.87
N MET A 430 5.27 17.39 6.09
CA MET A 430 4.28 18.45 6.34
C MET A 430 4.66 19.74 5.60
N SER A 431 5.91 20.18 5.73
CA SER A 431 6.41 21.37 5.05
C SER A 431 6.38 21.21 3.53
N PHE A 432 6.73 20.02 3.03
CA PHE A 432 6.66 19.71 1.60
C PHE A 432 5.22 19.81 1.06
N ASN A 433 4.24 19.23 1.75
CA ASN A 433 2.84 19.26 1.31
C ASN A 433 2.28 20.69 1.29
N VAL A 434 2.64 21.53 2.27
CA VAL A 434 2.28 22.95 2.27
C VAL A 434 2.87 23.67 1.06
N ALA A 435 4.15 23.47 0.77
CA ALA A 435 4.81 24.08 -0.39
C ALA A 435 4.19 23.59 -1.71
N LEU A 436 3.89 22.29 -1.82
CA LEU A 436 3.23 21.71 -2.99
C LEU A 436 1.84 22.30 -3.23
N GLU A 437 1.08 22.56 -2.17
CA GLU A 437 -0.22 23.20 -2.30
C GLU A 437 -0.10 24.67 -2.73
N GLN A 438 0.92 25.39 -2.23
CA GLN A 438 1.24 26.74 -2.71
C GLN A 438 1.62 26.77 -4.20
N LEU A 439 2.38 25.77 -4.68
CA LEU A 439 2.69 25.60 -6.09
C LEU A 439 1.41 25.43 -6.93
N ARG A 440 0.50 24.53 -6.50
CA ARG A 440 -0.76 24.26 -7.21
C ARG A 440 -1.68 25.48 -7.23
N CYS A 441 -1.73 26.23 -6.14
CA CYS A 441 -2.55 27.42 -5.99
C CYS A 441 -1.84 28.72 -6.40
N SER A 442 -0.70 28.64 -7.12
CA SER A 442 0.04 29.83 -7.54
C SER A 442 -0.79 30.72 -8.46
N SER A 443 -0.67 32.04 -8.27
CA SER A 443 -1.52 33.05 -8.92
C SER A 443 -0.92 33.68 -10.17
N ASP A 444 0.39 33.55 -10.37
CA ASP A 444 1.12 34.05 -11.52
C ASP A 444 2.34 33.16 -11.80
N VAL A 445 2.93 33.33 -12.98
CA VAL A 445 4.01 32.48 -13.49
C VAL A 445 5.29 32.63 -12.67
N ASP A 446 5.59 33.83 -12.18
CA ASP A 446 6.82 34.12 -11.42
C ASP A 446 6.77 33.46 -10.04
N LYS A 447 5.64 33.60 -9.32
CA LYS A 447 5.42 32.90 -8.05
C LYS A 447 5.40 31.39 -8.23
N LEU A 448 4.79 30.88 -9.30
CA LEU A 448 4.80 29.44 -9.61
C LEU A 448 6.24 28.92 -9.73
N GLN A 449 7.10 29.65 -10.44
CA GLN A 449 8.50 29.29 -10.59
C GLN A 449 9.26 29.38 -9.25
N GLN A 450 9.03 30.41 -8.45
CA GLN A 450 9.62 30.55 -7.12
C GLN A 450 9.25 29.39 -6.19
N HIS A 451 7.96 29.03 -6.12
CA HIS A 451 7.50 27.90 -5.32
C HIS A 451 8.08 26.58 -5.82
N PHE A 452 8.22 26.42 -7.14
CA PHE A 452 8.85 25.24 -7.74
C PHE A 452 10.31 25.08 -7.30
N GLU A 453 11.10 26.16 -7.35
CA GLU A 453 12.50 26.16 -6.92
C GLU A 453 12.66 25.83 -5.43
N VAL A 454 11.78 26.37 -4.58
CA VAL A 454 11.74 26.04 -3.15
C VAL A 454 11.51 24.54 -2.95
N ILE A 455 10.52 23.95 -3.63
CA ILE A 455 10.22 22.52 -3.50
C ILE A 455 11.37 21.66 -4.01
N MET A 456 11.99 22.03 -5.14
CA MET A 456 13.14 21.31 -5.69
C MET A 456 14.32 21.31 -4.70
N THR A 457 14.60 22.45 -4.07
CA THR A 457 15.62 22.56 -3.02
C THR A 457 15.29 21.68 -1.81
N MET A 458 14.01 21.59 -1.43
CA MET A 458 13.58 20.70 -0.33
C MET A 458 13.75 19.22 -0.68
N LEU A 459 13.44 18.82 -1.92
CA LEU A 459 13.62 17.44 -2.39
C LEU A 459 15.11 17.05 -2.50
N GLU A 460 15.97 17.97 -2.93
CA GLU A 460 17.43 17.78 -2.93
C GLU A 460 17.95 17.59 -1.50
N ARG A 461 17.58 18.49 -0.59
CA ARG A 461 17.93 18.36 0.83
C ARG A 461 17.43 17.04 1.45
N THR A 462 16.25 16.58 1.03
CA THR A 462 15.67 15.30 1.51
C THR A 462 16.49 14.11 0.99
N SER A 463 16.97 14.16 -0.26
CA SER A 463 17.91 13.17 -0.82
C SER A 463 19.22 13.11 -0.03
N ASP A 464 19.78 14.27 0.32
CA ASP A 464 21.01 14.36 1.11
C ASP A 464 20.80 13.80 2.52
N LEU A 465 19.66 14.11 3.15
CA LEU A 465 19.29 13.55 4.45
C LEU A 465 19.18 12.02 4.41
N TYR A 466 18.54 11.46 3.39
CA TYR A 466 18.48 10.00 3.23
C TYR A 466 19.87 9.37 3.14
N MET A 467 20.81 10.01 2.44
CA MET A 467 22.19 9.55 2.33
C MET A 467 22.89 9.58 3.69
N GLN A 468 22.79 10.70 4.41
CA GLN A 468 23.39 10.88 5.73
C GLN A 468 22.81 9.89 6.75
N HIS A 469 21.49 9.71 6.76
CA HIS A 469 20.79 8.73 7.60
C HIS A 469 21.31 7.31 7.33
N SER A 470 21.34 6.90 6.06
CA SER A 470 21.83 5.56 5.68
C SER A 470 23.29 5.32 6.09
N GLN A 471 24.17 6.31 5.90
CA GLN A 471 25.57 6.21 6.32
C GLN A 471 25.69 6.08 7.84
N ALA A 472 24.91 6.85 8.60
CA ALA A 472 24.91 6.79 10.06
C ALA A 472 24.37 5.45 10.59
N GLU A 473 23.28 4.94 10.00
CA GLU A 473 22.68 3.64 10.33
C GLU A 473 23.65 2.47 10.06
N ILE A 474 24.32 2.48 8.90
CA ILE A 474 25.34 1.48 8.56
C ILE A 474 26.57 1.62 9.45
N GLY A 475 27.03 2.85 9.71
CA GLY A 475 28.13 3.10 10.64
C GLY A 475 27.84 2.55 12.02
N ARG A 476 26.60 2.72 12.53
CA ARG A 476 26.16 2.16 13.81
C ARG A 476 26.18 0.64 13.82
N LEU A 477 25.77 0.00 12.73
CA LEU A 477 25.84 -1.46 12.57
C LEU A 477 27.30 -1.96 12.52
N GLN A 478 28.18 -1.22 11.83
CA GLN A 478 29.62 -1.54 11.72
C GLN A 478 30.35 -1.47 13.07
N GLU A 479 29.85 -0.73 14.06
CA GLU A 479 30.42 -0.74 15.41
C GLU A 479 30.41 -2.14 16.06
N PHE A 480 29.51 -3.04 15.62
CA PHE A 480 29.50 -4.44 16.06
C PHE A 480 30.84 -5.14 15.78
N MET A 481 31.56 -4.75 14.72
CA MET A 481 32.86 -5.31 14.36
C MET A 481 33.96 -5.04 15.40
N ASN A 482 33.72 -4.17 16.37
CA ASN A 482 34.63 -3.95 17.48
C ASN A 482 34.52 -5.03 18.57
N LEU A 483 33.44 -5.82 18.61
CA LEU A 483 33.17 -6.81 19.66
C LEU A 483 33.86 -8.17 19.49
N PRO A 484 33.99 -8.77 18.28
CA PRO A 484 34.61 -10.08 18.10
C PRO A 484 36.00 -10.23 18.73
N PRO A 485 36.92 -9.24 18.68
CA PRO A 485 38.21 -9.34 19.35
C PRO A 485 38.12 -9.49 20.87
N TYR A 486 37.09 -8.94 21.51
CA TYR A 486 36.88 -9.10 22.95
C TYR A 486 36.20 -10.43 23.27
N MET A 487 35.19 -10.81 22.48
CA MET A 487 34.50 -12.08 22.64
C MET A 487 35.43 -13.28 22.42
N SER A 488 36.31 -13.19 21.43
CA SER A 488 37.35 -14.18 21.17
C SER A 488 38.30 -14.33 22.35
N ARG A 489 38.81 -13.22 22.92
CA ARG A 489 39.67 -13.25 24.11
C ARG A 489 38.98 -13.89 25.31
N THR A 490 37.71 -13.58 25.55
CA THR A 490 36.92 -14.20 26.63
C THR A 490 36.75 -15.71 26.40
N LEU A 491 36.39 -16.11 25.19
CA LEU A 491 36.20 -17.53 24.85
C LEU A 491 37.50 -18.33 24.94
N LEU A 492 38.62 -17.76 24.48
CA LEU A 492 39.94 -18.38 24.60
C LEU A 492 40.34 -18.56 26.07
N ALA A 493 40.09 -17.56 26.93
CA ALA A 493 40.34 -17.70 28.37
C ALA A 493 39.46 -18.79 29.02
N GLU A 494 38.21 -18.93 28.58
CA GLU A 494 37.31 -20.01 29.03
C GLU A 494 37.79 -21.38 28.54
N PHE A 495 38.33 -21.46 27.32
CA PHE A 495 38.94 -22.67 26.77
C PHE A 495 40.22 -23.05 27.51
N ASP A 496 41.05 -22.09 27.89
CA ASP A 496 42.24 -22.33 28.72
C ASP A 496 41.83 -22.89 30.09
N CYS A 497 40.84 -22.27 30.76
CA CYS A 497 40.26 -22.79 32.01
C CYS A 497 39.70 -24.22 31.85
N PHE A 498 39.06 -24.52 30.73
CA PHE A 498 38.54 -25.85 30.42
C PHE A 498 39.67 -26.88 30.26
N LEU A 499 40.74 -26.54 29.53
CA LEU A 499 41.90 -27.40 29.35
C LEU A 499 42.70 -27.58 30.65
N GLU A 500 42.73 -26.57 31.53
CA GLU A 500 43.30 -26.68 32.87
C GLU A 500 42.49 -27.60 33.79
N LYS A 501 41.15 -27.55 33.71
CA LYS A 501 40.25 -28.44 34.45
C LYS A 501 40.37 -29.90 33.98
N HIS A 502 40.52 -30.10 32.67
CA HIS A 502 40.59 -31.41 32.03
C HIS A 502 41.98 -31.67 31.44
N ARG A 503 43.01 -31.53 32.27
CA ARG A 503 44.41 -31.76 31.84
C ARG A 503 44.58 -33.14 31.25
N ARG A 504 45.21 -33.22 30.08
CA ARG A 504 45.68 -34.50 29.57
C ARG A 504 46.66 -35.10 30.58
N PRO A 505 46.56 -36.40 30.89
CA PRO A 505 47.63 -37.08 31.58
C PRO A 505 48.86 -36.89 30.70
N THR A 506 49.86 -36.16 31.19
CA THR A 506 51.16 -36.09 30.54
C THR A 506 51.60 -37.54 30.43
N LEU A 507 51.55 -38.11 29.22
CA LEU A 507 52.18 -39.39 28.95
C LEU A 507 53.63 -39.18 29.35
N GLN A 508 54.01 -39.62 30.55
CA GLN A 508 55.39 -39.74 30.93
C GLN A 508 55.98 -40.60 29.85
N SER A 509 56.77 -39.96 28.99
CA SER A 509 57.40 -40.55 27.84
C SER A 509 58.01 -41.88 28.25
N VAL A 510 57.38 -42.99 27.88
CA VAL A 510 57.91 -44.34 28.08
C VAL A 510 59.11 -44.56 27.13
N ALA A 511 59.61 -43.52 26.47
CA ALA A 511 60.83 -43.52 25.66
C ALA A 511 62.10 -43.90 26.46
N SER A 512 62.05 -44.02 27.79
CA SER A 512 63.18 -44.49 28.59
C SER A 512 63.22 -46.01 28.86
N MET A 513 62.32 -46.81 28.28
CA MET A 513 62.31 -48.28 28.47
C MET A 513 62.72 -49.09 27.22
N THR A 514 63.24 -48.46 26.16
CA THR A 514 63.81 -49.17 24.98
C THR A 514 65.33 -49.10 24.96
N SER A 515 65.97 -49.77 25.92
CA SER A 515 67.32 -50.31 25.74
C SER A 515 67.58 -51.50 26.68
N GLN A 516 66.75 -52.54 26.57
CA GLN A 516 67.22 -53.90 26.89
C GLN A 516 66.97 -54.82 25.70
N PRO A 517 68.04 -55.40 25.11
CA PRO A 517 67.90 -56.42 24.08
C PRO A 517 67.51 -57.74 24.75
N TYR A 518 66.21 -58.03 24.86
CA TYR A 518 65.76 -59.37 25.19
C TYR A 518 65.65 -60.21 23.93
N SER A 519 66.72 -60.97 23.68
CA SER A 519 66.63 -62.24 22.96
C SER A 519 65.74 -63.18 23.76
N GLY A 520 64.51 -63.37 23.33
CA GLY A 520 63.57 -64.23 24.04
C GLY A 520 62.22 -64.20 23.36
N SER A 521 62.12 -64.86 22.20
CA SER A 521 60.84 -65.20 21.60
C SER A 521 59.94 -65.88 22.65
N PRO A 522 58.81 -65.29 23.04
CA PRO A 522 57.81 -66.02 23.80
C PRO A 522 57.23 -67.04 22.85
N LYS A 523 57.53 -68.32 23.09
CA LYS A 523 56.83 -69.44 22.46
C LYS A 523 55.33 -69.19 22.62
N LEU A 524 54.62 -69.07 21.49
CA LEU A 524 53.19 -69.28 21.43
C LEU A 524 52.90 -70.66 22.00
N ALA A 525 52.49 -70.71 23.27
CA ALA A 525 51.83 -71.87 23.82
C ALA A 525 50.44 -71.93 23.19
N GLN A 526 50.17 -73.06 22.51
CA GLN A 526 48.88 -73.39 21.96
C GLN A 526 47.78 -73.30 23.04
N PRO A 527 46.56 -72.84 22.70
CA PRO A 527 45.45 -72.77 23.62
C PRO A 527 44.86 -74.18 23.83
N THR A 528 45.34 -74.89 24.85
CA THR A 528 44.64 -76.06 25.36
C THR A 528 43.39 -75.63 26.13
N ALA A 529 42.35 -76.41 25.90
CA ALA A 529 40.95 -76.20 26.22
C ALA A 529 40.63 -75.83 27.69
N LEU A 530 39.49 -75.15 27.85
CA LEU A 530 38.87 -74.63 29.07
C LEU A 530 39.59 -73.45 29.75
N ARG A 531 39.65 -72.30 29.05
CA ARG A 531 39.69 -70.99 29.70
C ARG A 531 38.27 -70.44 29.80
N SER A 532 37.86 -70.07 31.00
CA SER A 532 36.56 -69.46 31.32
C SER A 532 36.29 -68.24 30.42
N PRO A 533 35.02 -67.89 30.13
CA PRO A 533 34.66 -66.69 29.35
C PRO A 533 35.02 -65.36 30.03
N LEU A 534 35.34 -65.38 31.33
CA LEU A 534 35.50 -64.21 32.18
C LEU A 534 36.78 -63.38 31.88
N PRO A 535 37.97 -63.98 31.72
CA PRO A 535 39.20 -63.23 31.36
C PRO A 535 39.13 -62.54 30.00
N ARG A 536 38.34 -63.08 29.05
CA ARG A 536 38.12 -62.44 27.75
C ARG A 536 37.25 -61.19 27.86
N ALA A 537 36.22 -61.22 28.70
CA ALA A 537 35.37 -60.06 28.97
C ALA A 537 36.14 -58.95 29.68
N ILE A 538 36.99 -59.30 30.67
CA ILE A 538 37.88 -58.36 31.38
C ILE A 538 38.84 -57.68 30.40
N LEU A 539 39.49 -58.45 29.52
CA LEU A 539 40.39 -57.89 28.51
C LEU A 539 39.64 -56.95 27.54
N GLN A 540 38.40 -57.27 27.19
CA GLN A 540 37.59 -56.45 26.30
C GLN A 540 37.19 -55.11 26.96
N THR A 541 36.86 -55.11 28.25
CA THR A 541 36.53 -53.88 28.99
C THR A 541 37.76 -53.00 29.17
N GLU A 542 38.93 -53.58 29.43
CA GLU A 542 40.22 -52.85 29.45
C GLU A 542 40.55 -52.22 28.08
N LEU A 543 40.36 -52.96 26.98
CA LEU A 543 40.56 -52.42 25.63
C LEU A 543 39.60 -51.26 25.31
N GLN A 544 38.34 -51.34 25.74
CA GLN A 544 37.37 -50.27 25.57
C GLN A 544 37.72 -49.04 26.41
N GLU A 545 38.24 -49.24 27.62
CA GLU A 545 38.72 -48.15 28.46
C GLU A 545 39.89 -47.42 27.80
N ILE A 546 40.89 -48.15 27.29
CA ILE A 546 42.02 -47.57 26.54
C ILE A 546 41.52 -46.80 25.31
N ALA A 547 40.56 -47.36 24.56
CA ALA A 547 39.99 -46.69 23.40
C ALA A 547 39.30 -45.36 23.76
N LEU A 548 38.54 -45.32 24.87
CA LEU A 548 37.90 -44.10 25.36
C LEU A 548 38.91 -43.07 25.85
N GLN A 549 39.94 -43.51 26.58
CA GLN A 549 41.01 -42.63 27.03
C GLN A 549 41.76 -42.01 25.83
N ASN A 550 42.06 -42.81 24.80
CA ASN A 550 42.67 -42.34 23.57
C ASN A 550 41.77 -41.35 22.83
N TRP A 551 40.48 -41.66 22.71
CA TRP A 551 39.51 -40.76 22.09
C TRP A 551 39.41 -39.43 22.84
N ARG A 552 39.31 -39.47 24.17
CA ARG A 552 39.27 -38.29 25.04
C ARG A 552 40.53 -37.43 24.86
N ASN A 553 41.70 -38.06 24.86
CA ASN A 553 42.96 -37.35 24.68
C ASN A 553 43.04 -36.73 23.28
N GLY A 554 42.61 -37.46 22.23
CA GLY A 554 42.53 -36.96 20.86
C GLY A 554 41.52 -35.83 20.69
N PHE A 555 40.37 -35.88 21.39
CA PHE A 555 39.42 -34.77 21.44
C PHE A 555 40.06 -33.52 22.05
N LEU A 556 40.71 -33.65 23.21
CA LEU A 556 41.39 -32.52 23.86
C LEU A 556 42.54 -31.97 23.00
N GLU A 557 43.21 -32.82 22.22
CA GLU A 557 44.26 -32.45 21.24
C GLU A 557 43.74 -31.66 20.08
N SER A 558 42.69 -32.18 19.45
CA SER A 558 41.99 -31.49 18.39
C SER A 558 41.42 -30.16 18.90
N PHE A 559 40.80 -30.16 20.08
CA PHE A 559 40.24 -28.96 20.69
C PHE A 559 41.32 -27.89 20.87
N GLN A 560 42.44 -28.22 21.52
CA GLN A 560 43.55 -27.29 21.75
C GLN A 560 44.17 -26.80 20.43
N SER A 561 44.37 -27.69 19.46
CA SER A 561 44.96 -27.33 18.17
C SER A 561 44.09 -26.34 17.40
N ASN A 562 42.76 -26.48 17.51
CA ASN A 562 41.79 -25.63 16.81
C ASN A 562 41.52 -24.29 17.49
N MET A 563 41.94 -24.07 18.75
CA MET A 563 41.71 -22.81 19.47
C MET A 563 42.28 -21.60 18.72
N SER A 564 43.39 -21.77 18.00
CA SER A 564 44.04 -20.68 17.26
C SER A 564 43.19 -20.09 16.12
N PHE A 565 42.22 -20.85 15.57
CA PHE A 565 41.34 -20.38 14.49
C PHE A 565 40.11 -19.61 14.99
N VAL A 566 39.80 -19.69 16.28
CA VAL A 566 38.59 -19.10 16.87
C VAL A 566 38.49 -17.58 16.65
N PRO A 567 39.55 -16.76 16.80
CA PRO A 567 39.45 -15.33 16.53
C PRO A 567 39.10 -15.02 15.07
N GLU A 568 39.68 -15.75 14.12
CA GLU A 568 39.47 -15.54 12.69
C GLU A 568 38.04 -15.93 12.29
N GLU A 569 37.56 -17.08 12.76
CA GLU A 569 36.20 -17.55 12.46
C GLU A 569 35.13 -16.60 13.05
N LEU A 570 35.29 -16.14 14.30
CA LEU A 570 34.36 -15.20 14.91
C LEU A 570 34.35 -13.84 14.19
N GLN A 571 35.52 -13.37 13.74
CA GLN A 571 35.61 -12.15 12.95
C GLN A 571 34.89 -12.32 11.61
N HIS A 572 35.07 -13.45 10.94
CA HIS A 572 34.42 -13.75 9.67
C HIS A 572 32.89 -13.83 9.81
N GLN A 573 32.39 -14.54 10.81
CA GLN A 573 30.95 -14.64 11.07
C GLN A 573 30.32 -13.28 11.40
N ALA A 574 31.01 -12.45 12.19
CA ALA A 574 30.56 -11.10 12.48
C ALA A 574 30.52 -10.23 11.22
N GLN A 575 31.51 -10.33 10.34
CA GLN A 575 31.55 -9.63 9.07
C GLN A 575 30.38 -10.02 8.17
N MET A 576 30.14 -11.33 7.99
CA MET A 576 29.02 -11.84 7.20
C MET A 576 27.68 -11.32 7.71
N TRP A 577 27.48 -11.33 9.04
CA TRP A 577 26.27 -10.81 9.66
C TRP A 577 26.10 -9.30 9.44
N VAL A 578 27.17 -8.50 9.60
CA VAL A 578 27.12 -7.05 9.33
C VAL A 578 26.85 -6.76 7.86
N GLU A 579 27.48 -7.47 6.93
CA GLU A 579 27.28 -7.30 5.49
C GLU A 579 25.84 -7.62 5.07
N GLU A 580 25.28 -8.72 5.56
CA GLU A 580 23.89 -9.09 5.32
C GLU A 580 22.93 -7.99 5.79
N ARG A 581 23.09 -7.51 7.02
CA ARG A 581 22.22 -6.48 7.61
C ARG A 581 22.41 -5.11 6.96
N ALA A 582 23.64 -4.76 6.59
CA ALA A 582 23.95 -3.53 5.86
C ALA A 582 23.33 -3.54 4.44
N SER A 583 23.27 -4.71 3.79
CA SER A 583 22.63 -4.85 2.48
C SER A 583 21.13 -4.49 2.54
N ALA A 584 20.43 -4.88 3.61
CA ALA A 584 19.03 -4.54 3.81
C ALA A 584 18.83 -3.02 3.99
N LEU A 585 19.70 -2.36 4.74
CA LEU A 585 19.70 -0.90 4.89
C LEU A 585 19.98 -0.18 3.56
N HIS A 586 20.91 -0.72 2.75
CA HIS A 586 21.17 -0.22 1.39
C HIS A 586 19.93 -0.30 0.50
N VAL A 587 19.21 -1.43 0.53
CA VAL A 587 17.96 -1.59 -0.22
C VAL A 587 16.93 -0.56 0.24
N ARG A 588 16.74 -0.38 1.56
CA ARG A 588 15.84 0.65 2.12
C ARG A 588 16.20 2.05 1.60
N TYR A 589 17.47 2.43 1.67
CA TYR A 589 17.94 3.72 1.17
C TYR A 589 17.66 3.88 -0.34
N SER A 590 17.96 2.86 -1.14
CA SER A 590 17.72 2.90 -2.59
C SER A 590 16.24 3.12 -2.93
N LEU A 591 15.33 2.49 -2.19
CA LEU A 591 13.89 2.69 -2.34
C LEU A 591 13.46 4.11 -1.97
N LYS A 592 14.03 4.69 -0.90
CA LYS A 592 13.80 6.09 -0.52
C LYS A 592 14.24 7.06 -1.62
N LEU A 593 15.40 6.84 -2.23
CA LEU A 593 15.87 7.65 -3.37
C LEU A 593 14.95 7.54 -4.60
N VAL A 594 14.55 6.32 -4.96
CA VAL A 594 13.64 6.10 -6.09
C VAL A 594 12.32 6.83 -5.85
N SER A 595 11.74 6.71 -4.66
CA SER A 595 10.54 7.43 -4.23
C SER A 595 10.70 8.95 -4.35
N ASN A 596 11.83 9.50 -3.89
CA ASN A 596 12.14 10.93 -4.00
C ASN A 596 12.24 11.40 -5.46
N SER A 597 12.84 10.59 -6.34
CA SER A 597 12.93 10.91 -7.78
C SER A 597 11.54 10.94 -8.44
N ILE A 598 10.65 10.00 -8.06
CA ILE A 598 9.26 9.98 -8.55
C ILE A 598 8.51 11.23 -8.06
N ARG A 599 8.72 11.64 -6.81
CA ARG A 599 8.14 12.89 -6.28
C ARG A 599 8.63 14.10 -7.07
N THR A 600 9.92 14.15 -7.41
CA THR A 600 10.51 15.21 -8.24
C THR A 600 9.80 15.33 -9.59
N GLU A 601 9.58 14.21 -10.29
CA GLU A 601 8.86 14.21 -11.57
C GLU A 601 7.39 14.63 -11.42
N ARG A 602 6.73 14.23 -10.34
CA ARG A 602 5.35 14.67 -10.04
C ARG A 602 5.25 16.17 -9.79
N VAL A 603 6.23 16.76 -9.10
CA VAL A 603 6.29 18.21 -8.86
C VAL A 603 6.48 18.97 -10.18
N LYS A 604 7.36 18.49 -11.07
CA LYS A 604 7.51 19.05 -12.42
C LYS A 604 6.20 19.00 -13.20
N ALA A 605 5.54 17.85 -13.22
CA ALA A 605 4.25 17.70 -13.89
C ALA A 605 3.16 18.62 -13.31
N ALA A 606 3.12 18.79 -11.98
CA ALA A 606 2.19 19.72 -11.33
C ALA A 606 2.47 21.19 -11.71
N ARG A 607 3.75 21.58 -11.78
CA ARG A 607 4.17 22.90 -12.26
C ARG A 607 3.71 23.12 -13.71
N ASP A 608 3.96 22.16 -14.59
CA ASP A 608 3.62 22.27 -16.01
C ASP A 608 2.12 22.36 -16.24
N ALA A 609 1.33 21.56 -15.53
CA ALA A 609 -0.12 21.63 -15.54
C ALA A 609 -0.61 23.02 -15.09
N ARG A 610 -0.10 23.52 -13.95
CA ARG A 610 -0.51 24.82 -13.44
C ARG A 610 -0.09 25.97 -14.35
N LEU A 611 1.10 25.89 -14.96
CA LEU A 611 1.56 26.88 -15.93
C LEU A 611 0.66 26.93 -17.17
N ALA A 612 0.24 25.77 -17.68
CA ALA A 612 -0.69 25.69 -18.81
C ALA A 612 -2.06 26.29 -18.46
N GLU A 613 -2.57 26.05 -17.25
CA GLU A 613 -3.80 26.65 -16.76
C GLU A 613 -3.72 28.18 -16.68
N LEU A 614 -2.66 28.72 -16.07
CA LEU A 614 -2.47 30.17 -15.96
C LEU A 614 -2.44 30.85 -17.34
N ARG A 615 -1.72 30.26 -18.30
CA ARG A 615 -1.68 30.75 -19.69
C ARG A 615 -3.04 30.67 -20.37
N TYR A 616 -3.78 29.58 -20.12
CA TYR A 616 -5.12 29.43 -20.67
C TYR A 616 -6.07 30.50 -20.12
N HIS A 617 -6.03 30.79 -18.82
CA HIS A 617 -6.85 31.84 -18.22
C HIS A 617 -6.50 33.23 -18.76
N GLU A 618 -5.21 33.54 -18.90
CA GLU A 618 -4.75 34.82 -19.46
C GLU A 618 -5.16 34.98 -20.93
N ASN A 619 -4.90 34.00 -21.79
CA ASN A 619 -5.32 34.01 -23.20
C ASN A 619 -6.84 34.16 -23.35
N ARG A 620 -7.60 33.47 -22.49
CA ARG A 620 -9.05 33.54 -22.50
C ARG A 620 -9.54 34.93 -22.11
N LEU A 621 -8.94 35.55 -21.10
CA LEU A 621 -9.25 36.93 -20.71
C LEU A 621 -8.89 37.91 -21.83
N GLU A 622 -7.70 37.81 -22.40
CA GLU A 622 -7.24 38.68 -23.49
C GLU A 622 -8.14 38.58 -24.72
N SER A 623 -8.49 37.37 -25.15
CA SER A 623 -9.40 37.16 -26.28
C SER A 623 -10.77 37.78 -26.04
N HIS A 624 -11.29 37.67 -24.81
CA HIS A 624 -12.58 38.25 -24.43
C HIS A 624 -12.51 39.78 -24.40
N LEU A 625 -11.47 40.35 -23.78
CA LEU A 625 -11.25 41.79 -23.76
C LEU A 625 -11.08 42.36 -25.17
N ALA A 626 -10.34 41.68 -26.06
CA ALA A 626 -10.18 42.09 -27.44
C ALA A 626 -11.52 42.16 -28.18
N ALA A 627 -12.41 41.19 -27.98
CA ALA A 627 -13.76 41.22 -28.57
C ALA A 627 -14.59 42.40 -28.04
N VAL A 628 -14.52 42.69 -26.74
CA VAL A 628 -15.20 43.86 -26.14
C VAL A 628 -14.62 45.17 -26.64
N TYR A 629 -13.30 45.29 -26.75
CA TYR A 629 -12.66 46.51 -27.28
C TYR A 629 -12.94 46.72 -28.77
N ASN A 630 -12.97 45.66 -29.58
CA ASN A 630 -13.40 45.77 -30.98
C ASN A 630 -14.84 46.30 -31.10
N LEU A 631 -15.74 45.91 -30.19
CA LEU A 631 -17.09 46.46 -30.12
C LEU A 631 -17.06 47.95 -29.72
N ILE A 632 -16.27 48.31 -28.72
CA ILE A 632 -16.07 49.70 -28.27
C ILE A 632 -15.57 50.59 -29.42
N ASP A 633 -14.64 50.10 -30.22
CA ASP A 633 -14.07 50.89 -31.32
C ASP A 633 -15.04 51.02 -32.51
N ALA A 634 -15.84 49.98 -32.80
CA ALA A 634 -16.76 49.96 -33.93
C ALA A 634 -18.03 50.81 -33.69
N LEU A 635 -18.61 50.77 -32.49
CA LEU A 635 -19.93 51.38 -32.22
C LEU A 635 -20.02 52.87 -32.56
N PRO A 636 -19.07 53.74 -32.18
CA PRO A 636 -19.13 55.17 -32.51
C PRO A 636 -18.99 55.44 -34.01
N ILE A 637 -18.17 54.64 -34.71
CA ILE A 637 -17.95 54.75 -36.16
C ILE A 637 -19.26 54.42 -36.87
N GLU A 638 -19.83 53.24 -36.58
CA GLU A 638 -21.09 52.80 -37.17
C GLU A 638 -22.23 53.82 -36.89
N ALA A 639 -22.29 54.39 -35.68
CA ALA A 639 -23.27 55.41 -35.33
C ALA A 639 -23.06 56.74 -36.09
N SER A 640 -21.81 57.13 -36.35
CA SER A 640 -21.49 58.34 -37.12
C SER A 640 -21.75 58.19 -38.62
N GLU A 641 -21.59 56.98 -39.14
CA GLU A 641 -21.86 56.58 -40.52
C GLU A 641 -23.34 56.20 -40.75
N PHE A 642 -24.19 56.33 -39.72
CA PHE A 642 -25.61 56.06 -39.79
C PHE A 642 -26.26 56.83 -40.95
N LEU A 643 -26.74 56.06 -41.94
CA LEU A 643 -27.49 56.42 -43.15
C LEU A 643 -27.05 57.70 -43.89
N SER A 644 -26.95 57.62 -45.22
CA SER A 644 -26.90 58.83 -46.07
C SER A 644 -28.31 59.39 -46.30
N LEU A 645 -28.42 60.66 -46.72
CA LEU A 645 -29.69 61.26 -47.15
C LEU A 645 -30.39 60.47 -48.27
N ASP A 646 -29.59 59.79 -49.09
CA ASP A 646 -30.06 59.00 -50.23
C ASP A 646 -30.34 57.53 -49.85
N SER A 647 -30.36 57.23 -48.55
CA SER A 647 -30.67 55.89 -48.06
C SER A 647 -32.07 55.45 -48.49
N GLN A 648 -32.15 54.25 -49.06
CA GLN A 648 -33.40 53.59 -49.41
C GLN A 648 -34.33 53.31 -48.21
N TYR A 649 -33.79 53.40 -46.99
CA TYR A 649 -34.53 53.20 -45.73
C TYR A 649 -35.17 54.49 -45.21
N LEU A 650 -34.87 55.63 -45.81
CA LEU A 650 -35.48 56.91 -45.49
C LEU A 650 -36.58 57.26 -46.51
N TYR A 651 -37.54 58.07 -46.09
CA TYR A 651 -38.51 58.67 -47.01
C TYR A 651 -37.75 59.29 -48.19
N PRO A 652 -38.13 59.02 -49.46
CA PRO A 652 -37.35 59.40 -50.64
C PRO A 652 -37.49 60.90 -50.94
N LEU A 653 -36.99 61.73 -50.01
CA LEU A 653 -37.15 63.17 -49.98
C LEU A 653 -36.48 63.80 -51.20
N CYS A 654 -35.24 63.44 -51.53
CA CYS A 654 -34.53 63.96 -52.70
C CYS A 654 -35.30 63.69 -54.00
N LYS A 655 -35.94 62.53 -54.13
CA LYS A 655 -36.76 62.18 -55.30
C LYS A 655 -38.00 63.06 -55.41
N TRP A 656 -38.68 63.32 -54.30
CA TRP A 656 -39.85 64.19 -54.26
C TRP A 656 -39.50 65.67 -54.46
N ILE A 657 -38.42 66.15 -53.84
CA ILE A 657 -37.89 67.50 -54.06
C ILE A 657 -37.58 67.70 -55.54
N SER A 658 -36.87 66.75 -56.16
CA SER A 658 -36.56 66.79 -57.60
C SER A 658 -37.82 66.82 -58.46
N GLN A 659 -38.83 66.01 -58.12
CA GLN A 659 -40.11 66.00 -58.85
C GLN A 659 -40.88 67.32 -58.70
N ILE A 660 -40.95 67.88 -57.49
CA ILE A 660 -41.60 69.18 -57.25
C ILE A 660 -40.87 70.28 -58.03
N GLN A 661 -39.54 70.25 -58.06
CA GLN A 661 -38.74 71.20 -58.82
C GLN A 661 -39.04 71.12 -60.32
N VAL A 662 -39.07 69.92 -60.89
CA VAL A 662 -39.47 69.68 -62.29
C VAL A 662 -40.90 70.16 -62.56
N ASP A 663 -41.85 69.88 -61.66
CA ASP A 663 -43.24 70.31 -61.81
C ASP A 663 -43.37 71.84 -61.73
N MET A 664 -42.58 72.50 -60.87
CA MET A 664 -42.52 73.96 -60.74
C MET A 664 -41.93 74.61 -62.00
N ASP A 665 -40.87 74.02 -62.55
CA ASP A 665 -40.22 74.49 -63.79
C ASP A 665 -41.15 74.30 -65.01
N ALA A 666 -41.90 73.20 -65.08
CA ALA A 666 -42.87 72.94 -66.15
C ALA A 666 -44.07 73.91 -66.14
N MET A 667 -44.34 74.60 -65.03
CA MET A 667 -45.42 75.60 -64.93
C MET A 667 -45.09 76.98 -65.51
N ILE A 668 -43.89 77.14 -66.08
CA ILE A 668 -43.44 78.40 -66.71
C ILE A 668 -44.15 78.67 -68.06
N GLU A 669 -44.69 77.64 -68.73
CA GLU A 669 -45.45 77.73 -70.00
C GLU A 669 -47.00 77.90 -69.79
N PRO A 670 -47.84 78.22 -70.82
CA PRO A 670 -48.93 79.19 -70.70
C PRO A 670 -50.16 78.64 -69.97
N LEU A 671 -50.08 78.60 -68.64
CA LEU A 671 -51.23 78.44 -67.76
C LEU A 671 -51.81 79.80 -67.37
N ASP A 672 -53.12 79.81 -67.13
CA ASP A 672 -53.83 80.91 -66.48
C ASP A 672 -53.08 81.33 -65.19
N PRO A 673 -52.70 82.62 -65.04
CA PRO A 673 -51.91 83.11 -63.91
C PRO A 673 -52.52 82.81 -62.54
N GLU A 674 -53.85 82.73 -62.43
CA GLU A 674 -54.51 82.41 -61.15
C GLU A 674 -54.40 80.90 -60.82
N VAL A 675 -54.47 80.04 -61.84
CA VAL A 675 -54.25 78.59 -61.70
C VAL A 675 -52.79 78.31 -61.32
N ARG A 676 -51.85 79.03 -61.93
CA ARG A 676 -50.42 78.96 -61.58
C ARG A 676 -50.19 79.37 -60.13
N ARG A 677 -50.78 80.49 -59.69
CA ARG A 677 -50.69 80.96 -58.30
C ARG A 677 -51.23 79.93 -57.32
N LEU A 678 -52.43 79.43 -57.54
CA LEU A 678 -53.06 78.43 -56.65
C LEU A 678 -52.27 77.11 -56.60
N LYS A 679 -51.75 76.63 -57.74
CA LYS A 679 -50.87 75.45 -57.76
C LYS A 679 -49.57 75.70 -57.00
N MET A 680 -48.97 76.89 -57.15
CA MET A 680 -47.72 77.22 -56.46
C MET A 680 -47.91 77.32 -54.94
N LEU A 681 -49.03 77.91 -54.51
CA LEU A 681 -49.43 77.94 -53.10
C LEU A 681 -49.69 76.53 -52.54
N SER A 682 -50.11 75.57 -53.37
CA SER A 682 -50.34 74.19 -52.94
C SER A 682 -49.05 73.41 -52.61
N TYR A 683 -47.89 73.84 -53.12
CA TYR A 683 -46.61 73.18 -52.84
C TYR A 683 -46.07 73.47 -51.44
N GLY A 684 -46.40 74.61 -50.83
CA GLY A 684 -45.95 74.94 -49.47
C GLY A 684 -46.38 73.88 -48.45
N PRO A 685 -47.69 73.59 -48.33
CA PRO A 685 -48.20 72.50 -47.49
C PRO A 685 -47.66 71.12 -47.88
N ARG A 686 -47.39 70.87 -49.18
CA ARG A 686 -46.80 69.61 -49.64
C ARG A 686 -45.36 69.45 -49.19
N LEU A 687 -44.51 70.47 -49.32
CA LEU A 687 -43.12 70.45 -48.86
C LEU A 687 -43.05 70.26 -47.34
N ALA A 688 -43.91 70.96 -46.58
CA ALA A 688 -44.02 70.75 -45.14
C ALA A 688 -44.43 69.31 -44.78
N LYS A 689 -45.39 68.75 -45.52
CA LYS A 689 -45.79 67.34 -45.37
C LYS A 689 -44.65 66.38 -45.70
N HIS A 690 -43.92 66.59 -46.80
CA HIS A 690 -42.81 65.72 -47.20
C HIS A 690 -41.64 65.79 -46.21
N ARG A 691 -41.34 66.98 -45.65
CA ARG A 691 -40.37 67.14 -44.55
C ARG A 691 -40.81 66.36 -43.32
N SER A 692 -42.08 66.49 -42.92
CA SER A 692 -42.64 65.75 -41.78
C SER A 692 -42.55 64.24 -41.97
N LEU A 693 -42.85 63.74 -43.18
CA LEU A 693 -42.73 62.32 -43.52
C LEU A 693 -41.26 61.84 -43.50
N PHE A 694 -40.31 62.69 -43.91
CA PHE A 694 -38.89 62.40 -43.81
C PHE A 694 -38.41 62.35 -42.36
N GLU A 695 -38.79 63.32 -41.53
CA GLU A 695 -38.47 63.33 -40.11
C GLU A 695 -39.05 62.09 -39.39
N GLU A 696 -40.31 61.75 -39.66
CA GLU A 696 -40.94 60.53 -39.11
C GLU A 696 -40.22 59.25 -39.56
N SER A 697 -39.83 59.17 -40.84
CA SER A 697 -39.06 58.04 -41.36
C SER A 697 -37.65 57.97 -40.76
N LEU A 698 -37.00 59.12 -40.54
CA LEU A 698 -35.67 59.20 -39.93
C LEU A 698 -35.72 58.80 -38.45
N ASP A 699 -36.73 59.26 -37.71
CA ASP A 699 -36.96 58.86 -36.33
C ASP A 699 -37.22 57.37 -36.20
N GLY A 700 -38.02 56.80 -37.12
CA GLY A 700 -38.22 55.35 -37.19
C GLY A 700 -36.92 54.57 -37.45
N ALA A 701 -36.09 55.02 -38.40
CA ALA A 701 -34.80 54.39 -38.70
C ALA A 701 -33.80 54.49 -37.55
N ILE A 702 -33.74 55.65 -36.89
CA ILE A 702 -32.88 55.89 -35.72
C ILE A 702 -33.32 55.03 -34.56
N GLU A 703 -34.62 54.94 -34.29
CA GLU A 703 -35.14 54.11 -33.22
C GLU A 703 -34.84 52.62 -33.47
N GLN A 704 -34.96 52.15 -34.72
CA GLN A 704 -34.55 50.79 -35.07
C GLN A 704 -33.04 50.57 -34.85
N TYR A 705 -32.21 51.53 -35.25
CA TYR A 705 -30.76 51.43 -35.07
C TYR A 705 -30.35 51.50 -33.59
N LYS A 706 -30.99 52.37 -32.79
CA LYS A 706 -30.83 52.41 -31.33
C LYS A 706 -31.11 51.05 -30.70
N ARG A 707 -32.18 50.37 -31.11
CA ARG A 707 -32.49 49.01 -30.62
C ARG A 707 -31.42 48.00 -31.02
N GLN A 708 -30.91 48.05 -32.25
CA GLN A 708 -29.82 47.17 -32.69
C GLN A 708 -28.53 47.43 -31.91
N MET A 709 -28.19 48.69 -31.69
CA MET A 709 -27.03 49.11 -30.91
C MET A 709 -27.13 48.67 -29.45
N GLU A 710 -28.26 48.93 -28.79
CA GLU A 710 -28.52 48.51 -27.41
C GLU A 710 -28.48 46.98 -27.29
N HIS A 711 -29.01 46.25 -28.27
CA HIS A 711 -28.91 44.80 -28.30
C HIS A 711 -27.44 44.32 -28.28
N ARG A 712 -26.58 44.87 -29.14
CA ARG A 712 -25.15 44.50 -29.18
C ARG A 712 -24.42 44.86 -27.89
N ILE A 713 -24.71 46.02 -27.31
CA ILE A 713 -24.16 46.42 -26.00
C ILE A 713 -24.60 45.43 -24.92
N GLN A 714 -25.88 45.05 -24.94
CA GLN A 714 -26.44 44.08 -24.00
C GLN A 714 -25.82 42.69 -24.15
N GLU A 715 -25.52 42.24 -25.37
CA GLU A 715 -24.76 41.01 -25.60
C GLU A 715 -23.36 41.08 -24.97
N GLY A 716 -22.66 42.21 -25.12
CA GLY A 716 -21.39 42.47 -24.45
C GLY A 716 -21.49 42.39 -22.93
N ARG A 717 -22.51 43.02 -22.33
CA ARG A 717 -22.80 42.96 -20.88
C ARG A 717 -23.06 41.53 -20.41
N ILE A 718 -23.94 40.81 -21.09
CA ILE A 718 -24.28 39.41 -20.76
C ILE A 718 -23.03 38.53 -20.85
N SER A 719 -22.20 38.73 -21.88
CA SER A 719 -20.95 38.00 -22.05
C SER A 719 -19.98 38.24 -20.89
N ASN A 720 -19.80 39.49 -20.45
CA ASN A 720 -19.01 39.83 -19.26
C ASN A 720 -19.52 39.13 -17.99
N VAL A 721 -20.83 39.20 -17.73
CA VAL A 721 -21.45 38.55 -16.55
C VAL A 721 -21.26 37.03 -16.60
N ARG A 722 -21.44 36.41 -17.77
CA ARG A 722 -21.21 34.98 -17.98
C ARG A 722 -19.74 34.60 -17.76
N PHE A 723 -18.81 35.45 -18.19
CA PHE A 723 -17.38 35.20 -17.93
C PHE A 723 -17.11 35.20 -16.43
N ILE A 724 -17.56 36.23 -15.71
CA ILE A 724 -17.35 36.36 -14.26
C ILE A 724 -17.95 35.16 -13.51
N SER A 725 -19.16 34.73 -13.86
CA SER A 725 -19.83 33.61 -13.17
C SER A 725 -19.16 32.25 -13.40
N GLN A 726 -18.31 32.13 -14.42
CA GLN A 726 -17.53 30.91 -14.69
C GLN A 726 -16.18 30.89 -13.95
N ILE A 727 -15.77 32.00 -13.35
CA ILE A 727 -14.57 32.05 -12.50
C ILE A 727 -14.93 31.40 -11.16
N ARG A 728 -14.37 30.23 -10.89
CA ARG A 728 -14.50 29.50 -9.62
C ARG A 728 -13.15 29.35 -8.95
N LEU A 729 -13.13 29.58 -7.64
CA LEU A 729 -11.92 29.50 -6.83
C LEU A 729 -11.57 28.05 -6.49
N PHE A 730 -10.30 27.78 -6.15
CA PHE A 730 -9.88 26.43 -5.73
C PHE A 730 -10.65 25.88 -4.52
N ASN A 731 -10.98 26.71 -3.54
CA ASN A 731 -11.80 26.30 -2.38
C ASN A 731 -13.24 25.95 -2.75
N GLU A 732 -13.70 26.31 -3.95
CA GLU A 732 -15.01 25.97 -4.51
C GLU A 732 -14.92 24.79 -5.51
N GLY A 733 -13.75 24.15 -5.63
CA GLY A 733 -13.48 23.11 -6.63
C GLY A 733 -13.23 23.67 -8.04
N GLY A 734 -12.98 24.97 -8.15
CA GLY A 734 -12.57 25.64 -9.39
C GLY A 734 -11.07 25.58 -9.67
N ARG A 735 -10.60 26.43 -10.58
CA ARG A 735 -9.20 26.46 -11.07
C ARG A 735 -8.51 27.81 -10.91
N TYR A 736 -9.18 28.80 -10.32
CA TYR A 736 -8.59 30.11 -10.11
C TYR A 736 -8.04 30.26 -8.69
N ALA A 737 -6.84 30.85 -8.61
CA ALA A 737 -6.34 31.37 -7.35
C ALA A 737 -7.08 32.68 -7.00
N ALA A 738 -7.25 32.99 -5.71
CA ALA A 738 -7.97 34.21 -5.30
C ALA A 738 -7.37 35.52 -5.87
N PRO A 739 -6.03 35.71 -5.91
CA PRO A 739 -5.44 36.91 -6.53
C PRO A 739 -5.64 36.94 -8.06
N GLU A 740 -5.59 35.77 -8.71
CA GLU A 740 -5.78 35.62 -10.15
C GLU A 740 -7.22 35.93 -10.58
N ALA A 741 -8.21 35.37 -9.87
CA ALA A 741 -9.62 35.69 -10.05
C ALA A 741 -9.87 37.19 -9.86
N SER A 742 -9.26 37.77 -8.82
CA SER A 742 -9.39 39.21 -8.52
C SER A 742 -8.82 40.08 -9.65
N LYS A 743 -7.64 39.75 -10.19
CA LYS A 743 -7.04 40.41 -11.37
C LYS A 743 -7.98 40.34 -12.58
N THR A 744 -8.52 39.16 -12.85
CA THR A 744 -9.42 38.88 -13.98
C THR A 744 -10.72 39.67 -13.86
N CYS A 745 -11.40 39.60 -12.71
CA CYS A 745 -12.63 40.34 -12.44
C CYS A 745 -12.41 41.87 -12.53
N ALA A 746 -11.31 42.39 -12.00
CA ALA A 746 -11.00 43.81 -12.10
C ALA A 746 -10.81 44.28 -13.56
N ALA A 747 -10.21 43.45 -14.42
CA ALA A 747 -10.08 43.75 -15.84
C ALA A 747 -11.44 43.74 -16.56
N LEU A 748 -12.30 42.77 -16.25
CA LEU A 748 -13.65 42.67 -16.82
C LEU A 748 -14.54 43.86 -16.39
N VAL A 749 -14.47 44.28 -15.13
CA VAL A 749 -15.18 45.48 -14.64
C VAL A 749 -14.73 46.73 -15.39
N LYS A 750 -13.42 46.94 -15.56
CA LYS A 750 -12.90 48.08 -16.35
C LYS A 750 -13.39 48.05 -17.80
N SER A 751 -13.47 46.87 -18.41
CA SER A 751 -13.99 46.73 -19.77
C SER A 751 -15.49 47.05 -19.85
N ALA A 752 -16.26 46.69 -18.83
CA ALA A 752 -17.68 47.03 -18.73
C ALA A 752 -17.87 48.55 -18.61
N ASP A 753 -17.10 49.21 -17.73
CA ASP A 753 -17.13 50.67 -17.58
C ASP A 753 -16.79 51.39 -18.90
N ALA A 754 -15.78 50.89 -19.63
CA ALA A 754 -15.41 51.42 -20.93
C ALA A 754 -16.53 51.25 -21.98
N LEU A 755 -17.21 50.10 -21.98
CA LEU A 755 -18.35 49.83 -22.85
C LEU A 755 -19.53 50.78 -22.56
N GLU A 756 -19.81 51.07 -21.28
CA GLU A 756 -20.87 52.03 -20.91
C GLU A 756 -20.55 53.46 -21.37
N ILE A 757 -19.29 53.90 -21.21
CA ILE A 757 -18.85 55.21 -21.71
C ILE A 757 -19.00 55.26 -23.24
N CYS A 758 -18.64 54.18 -23.93
CA CYS A 758 -18.77 54.07 -25.38
C CYS A 758 -20.23 54.10 -25.84
N ALA A 759 -21.11 53.36 -25.16
CA ALA A 759 -22.55 53.33 -25.46
C ALA A 759 -23.15 54.75 -25.46
N ASN A 760 -22.82 55.55 -24.45
CA ASN A 760 -23.26 56.95 -24.35
C ASN A 760 -22.71 57.79 -25.51
N ARG A 761 -21.42 57.64 -25.85
CA ARG A 761 -20.81 58.37 -26.98
C ARG A 761 -21.42 57.99 -28.33
N ALA A 762 -21.69 56.71 -28.56
CA ALA A 762 -22.32 56.24 -29.79
C ALA A 762 -23.75 56.80 -29.93
N MET A 763 -24.49 56.86 -28.81
CA MET A 763 -25.80 57.48 -28.77
C MET A 763 -25.77 58.98 -29.08
N ASP A 764 -24.79 59.71 -28.52
CA ASP A 764 -24.56 61.13 -28.82
C ASP A 764 -24.20 61.34 -30.29
N ALA A 765 -23.32 60.49 -30.85
CA ALA A 765 -22.94 60.53 -32.26
C ALA A 765 -24.14 60.30 -33.19
N LEU A 766 -25.00 59.34 -32.86
CA LEU A 766 -26.22 59.06 -33.61
C LEU A 766 -27.21 60.24 -33.57
N ASN A 767 -27.42 60.83 -32.40
CA ASN A 767 -28.28 62.01 -32.24
C ASN A 767 -27.70 63.23 -32.99
N HIS A 768 -26.37 63.40 -32.97
CA HIS A 768 -25.70 64.43 -33.75
C HIS A 768 -25.91 64.21 -35.25
N ARG A 769 -25.74 62.97 -35.72
CA ARG A 769 -25.95 62.57 -37.12
C ARG A 769 -27.40 62.80 -37.58
N ARG A 770 -28.39 62.49 -36.73
CA ARG A 770 -29.80 62.85 -36.95
C ARG A 770 -29.96 64.32 -37.28
N ASN A 771 -29.41 65.18 -36.41
CA ASN A 771 -29.55 66.62 -36.54
C ASN A 771 -28.84 67.14 -37.81
N GLN A 772 -27.70 66.54 -38.19
CA GLN A 772 -27.05 66.82 -39.48
C GLN A 772 -27.94 66.47 -40.67
N LEU A 773 -28.56 65.28 -40.68
CA LEU A 773 -29.44 64.85 -41.77
C LEU A 773 -30.68 65.73 -41.90
N LEU A 774 -31.28 66.15 -40.78
CA LEU A 774 -32.39 67.12 -40.79
C LEU A 774 -31.95 68.48 -41.32
N ALA A 775 -30.79 68.99 -40.87
CA ALA A 775 -30.26 70.26 -41.37
C ALA A 775 -29.98 70.22 -42.89
N LEU A 776 -29.45 69.10 -43.39
CA LEU A 776 -29.22 68.89 -44.82
C LEU A 776 -30.54 68.79 -45.61
N ALA A 777 -31.56 68.13 -45.06
CA ALA A 777 -32.90 68.10 -45.65
C ALA A 777 -33.52 69.51 -45.72
N ASP A 778 -33.39 70.29 -44.64
CA ASP A 778 -33.85 71.68 -44.59
C ASP A 778 -33.11 72.55 -45.62
N GLN A 779 -31.80 72.34 -45.79
CA GLN A 779 -31.00 73.02 -46.81
C GLN A 779 -31.48 72.73 -48.24
N GLN A 780 -31.95 71.50 -48.52
CA GLN A 780 -32.50 71.10 -49.83
C GLN A 780 -33.92 71.66 -50.07
N LEU A 781 -34.72 71.82 -49.02
CA LEU A 781 -36.09 72.35 -49.12
C LEU A 781 -36.15 73.87 -49.24
N LEU A 782 -35.20 74.58 -48.63
CA LEU A 782 -35.19 76.04 -48.53
C LEU A 782 -35.29 76.78 -49.89
N PRO A 783 -34.60 76.37 -50.98
CA PRO A 783 -34.73 77.03 -52.27
C PRO A 783 -36.16 77.00 -52.82
N LEU A 784 -36.86 75.86 -52.72
CA LEU A 784 -38.23 75.71 -53.20
C LEU A 784 -39.22 76.50 -52.35
N GLN A 785 -39.01 76.55 -51.03
CA GLN A 785 -39.83 77.35 -50.12
C GLN A 785 -39.73 78.85 -50.45
N ARG A 786 -38.54 79.38 -50.74
CA ARG A 786 -38.35 80.78 -51.14
C ARG A 786 -39.14 81.13 -52.41
N VAL A 787 -39.13 80.25 -53.41
CA VAL A 787 -39.91 80.45 -54.65
C VAL A 787 -41.41 80.55 -54.36
N ILE A 788 -41.93 79.74 -53.44
CA ILE A 788 -43.34 79.77 -53.04
C ILE A 788 -43.68 81.03 -52.23
N GLU A 789 -42.81 81.45 -51.31
CA GLU A 789 -42.98 82.67 -50.51
C GLU A 789 -42.96 83.94 -51.36
N ASP A 790 -42.16 83.99 -52.41
CA ASP A 790 -42.12 85.14 -53.30
C ASP A 790 -43.42 85.28 -54.12
N VAL A 791 -44.11 84.16 -54.43
CA VAL A 791 -45.46 84.18 -55.01
C VAL A 791 -46.50 84.71 -54.01
N TYR A 792 -46.35 84.44 -52.72
CA TYR A 792 -47.19 85.03 -51.66
C TYR A 792 -47.07 86.56 -51.60
N LYS A 793 -45.86 87.11 -51.77
CA LYS A 793 -45.60 88.55 -51.70
C LYS A 793 -46.17 89.34 -52.88
N VAL A 794 -46.31 88.73 -54.06
CA VAL A 794 -46.83 89.39 -55.28
C VAL A 794 -48.36 89.56 -55.25
N GLY A 795 -49.10 88.73 -54.52
CA GLY A 795 -50.58 88.79 -54.43
C GLY A 795 -51.15 89.81 -53.43
N GLY A 796 -50.32 90.48 -52.62
CA GLY A 796 -50.74 91.32 -51.49
C GLY A 796 -51.03 92.80 -51.79
N LYS A 797 -51.00 93.24 -53.06
CA LYS A 797 -51.27 94.64 -53.43
C LYS A 797 -52.55 94.78 -54.25
N SER A 798 -53.73 94.75 -53.60
CA SER A 798 -54.92 95.41 -54.17
C SER A 798 -56.00 95.75 -53.13
N GLN A 799 -56.28 97.06 -53.07
CA GLN A 799 -57.45 97.79 -52.55
C GLN A 799 -57.63 98.07 -51.05
N ASP A 800 -57.04 99.20 -50.64
CA ASP A 800 -57.69 100.23 -49.81
C ASP A 800 -59.14 100.51 -50.25
N LYS A 801 -60.13 100.28 -49.37
CA LYS A 801 -61.45 100.93 -49.43
C LYS A 801 -61.86 101.46 -48.06
N LYS A 802 -62.17 102.76 -48.05
CA LYS A 802 -62.65 103.62 -46.96
C LYS A 802 -63.94 103.11 -46.25
N LYS A 803 -63.95 103.23 -44.90
CA LYS A 803 -65.02 103.66 -43.92
C LYS A 803 -66.47 103.12 -44.07
N PRO A 804 -67.20 102.85 -42.95
CA PRO A 804 -67.78 103.94 -42.12
C PRO A 804 -67.89 103.70 -40.58
N LEU A 805 -68.01 104.80 -39.83
CA LEU A 805 -68.44 104.86 -38.43
C LEU A 805 -69.89 104.36 -38.24
N PRO A 806 -70.25 103.90 -37.03
CA PRO A 806 -71.48 104.39 -36.38
C PRO A 806 -71.26 104.69 -34.87
N PRO A 807 -72.26 105.12 -34.07
CA PRO A 807 -72.39 106.50 -33.59
C PRO A 807 -72.09 106.67 -32.08
N LYS A 808 -71.76 107.91 -31.69
CA LYS A 808 -71.94 108.36 -30.30
C LYS A 808 -73.44 108.40 -29.97
N LYS A 809 -73.83 107.74 -28.87
CA LYS A 809 -75.01 108.13 -28.07
C LYS A 809 -74.60 108.22 -26.60
N LYS A 810 -74.70 109.46 -26.12
CA LYS A 810 -74.53 110.04 -24.79
C LYS A 810 -73.12 110.05 -24.21
#